data_AF-A0A2G6SXS2-F1
#
_entry.id   AF-A0A2G6SXS2-F1
#
_cell.length_a   1.000
_cell.length_b   1.000
_cell.length_c   1.000
_cell.angle_alpha   90.00
_cell.angle_beta   90.00
_cell.angle_gamma   90.00
#
_symmetry.space_group_name_H-M   'P 1'
#
loop_
_entity.id
_entity.type
_entity.pdbx_description
1 polymer ?
#
loop_
_entity_poly.entity_id
_entity_poly.type
_entity_poly.pdbx_seq_one_letter_code
_entity_poly.pdbx_strand_id
1 'polypeptide(L)'
;MSYTLQLWEKPADWPWPTTKAEADAQFERVSDGPETAQNPKFLLWGQALHARFPEDMDVWLDGSEEGVTTFPTLGFGINTRTPHWDDAFDHAWAQATRLGLSLYDPQSGVHYLGNGDVPEEPDLQVHRALRARKAGDDATAWAEYRAWAARGNPHAIYALGRAMRFGILGQRRHFDLGAALQLMGAHDAETQADAQAFFEKFPPEAKVRIQALLARLKAAAGEPLLQLIDAERKAVDDAFDRTEQTMLYSRKRIEAAGGLEVAAALGHEVAAFHWALEVVIGWEEPHFENARYWCQRATEWDHEPAKRLLALMHEHGWGGPVDKAAAAKWSAAAQEQRQQAQKRQQRKDEAASPQGLSLAPVEAKPSTGVGAAAQVWTGTATRDFVGWFAREGNPHAAQYMGIADQHGREGGPANAAQARTWYAQAAEAGHADATYNLGTFIEVGTGGPKDVLVAKALFMMANAGGTTMRVDDLRLAPNEQGPVRALVAALREPGQLRAVLQQRGLAPAAGPAPVVRQAMGGAAAAATTGMGPAAAAAPSGTPPSRSRQRVDDDEDEESDALRGHQGTGVSMHWGHLALMVGIANVVLVIAFFKPGASFRMGLMAFGLVGAVGAWRTTGDLDWSPLARAVVALLAAIPLVGMAVCTLLLFKAMRERR
;
A
#
# COMPACT_ATOMS: atom_id res chain seq x y z
N MET A 1 -42.49 -33.13 -15.50
CA MET A 1 -43.63 -33.23 -14.58
C MET A 1 -44.06 -31.80 -14.32
N SER A 2 -45.35 -31.49 -14.20
CA SER A 2 -45.76 -30.16 -13.74
C SER A 2 -45.37 -30.02 -12.26
N TYR A 3 -44.50 -29.07 -11.95
CA TYR A 3 -44.10 -28.75 -10.57
C TYR A 3 -45.09 -27.74 -10.03
N THR A 4 -45.86 -28.08 -8.99
CA THR A 4 -46.91 -27.18 -8.48
C THR A 4 -46.39 -26.42 -7.28
N LEU A 5 -46.45 -25.09 -7.35
CA LEU A 5 -46.07 -24.16 -6.30
C LEU A 5 -47.30 -23.38 -5.84
N GLN A 6 -47.25 -22.83 -4.64
CA GLN A 6 -48.32 -22.00 -4.09
C GLN A 6 -47.83 -20.59 -3.80
N LEU A 7 -48.54 -19.60 -4.33
CA LEU A 7 -48.31 -18.18 -4.09
C LEU A 7 -49.20 -17.72 -2.94
N TRP A 8 -48.64 -16.98 -2.00
CA TRP A 8 -49.37 -16.43 -0.86
C TRP A 8 -48.84 -15.05 -0.47
N GLU A 9 -49.66 -14.27 0.23
CA GLU A 9 -49.24 -12.97 0.78
C GLU A 9 -49.31 -13.00 2.30
N LYS A 10 -48.22 -12.58 2.94
CA LYS A 10 -48.18 -12.39 4.39
C LYS A 10 -49.00 -11.14 4.77
N PRO A 11 -49.93 -11.21 5.73
CA PRO A 11 -50.58 -10.03 6.28
C PRO A 11 -49.57 -8.96 6.74
N ALA A 12 -49.91 -7.68 6.53
CA ALA A 12 -48.98 -6.56 6.74
C ALA A 12 -48.50 -6.43 8.18
N ASP A 13 -49.32 -6.83 9.15
CA ASP A 13 -49.09 -6.78 10.59
C ASP A 13 -48.27 -7.96 11.13
N TRP A 14 -48.04 -9.01 10.34
CA TRP A 14 -47.27 -10.17 10.79
C TRP A 14 -45.76 -9.96 10.64
N PRO A 15 -44.92 -10.49 11.55
CA PRO A 15 -43.47 -10.50 11.35
C PRO A 15 -43.08 -11.44 10.21
N TRP A 16 -41.96 -11.17 9.53
CA TRP A 16 -41.41 -12.14 8.58
C TRP A 16 -40.91 -13.38 9.33
N PRO A 17 -41.24 -14.59 8.84
CA PRO A 17 -40.75 -15.81 9.46
C PRO A 17 -39.24 -15.95 9.23
N THR A 18 -38.54 -16.33 10.30
CA THR A 18 -37.09 -16.52 10.33
C THR A 18 -36.69 -18.00 10.37
N THR A 19 -37.66 -18.88 10.59
CA THR A 19 -37.48 -20.33 10.58
C THR A 19 -38.55 -20.99 9.71
N LYS A 20 -38.26 -22.21 9.24
CA LYS A 20 -39.23 -23.05 8.53
C LYS A 20 -40.53 -23.22 9.30
N ALA A 21 -40.44 -23.51 10.60
CA ALA A 21 -41.62 -23.72 11.43
C ALA A 21 -42.50 -22.46 11.53
N GLU A 22 -41.89 -21.28 11.58
CA GLU A 22 -42.64 -20.01 11.53
C GLU A 22 -43.27 -19.78 10.16
N ALA A 23 -42.56 -20.12 9.08
CA ALA A 23 -43.06 -19.98 7.71
C ALA A 23 -44.23 -20.93 7.43
N ASP A 24 -44.10 -22.21 7.81
CA ASP A 24 -45.16 -23.22 7.74
C ASP A 24 -46.39 -22.75 8.53
N ALA A 25 -46.22 -22.32 9.78
CA ALA A 25 -47.34 -21.87 10.61
C ALA A 25 -48.05 -20.62 10.07
N GLN A 26 -47.31 -19.70 9.43
CA GLN A 26 -47.93 -18.54 8.78
C GLN A 26 -48.65 -18.93 7.50
N PHE A 27 -48.04 -19.77 6.66
CA PHE A 27 -48.64 -20.25 5.43
C PHE A 27 -49.92 -21.05 5.70
N GLU A 28 -49.90 -21.99 6.65
CA GLU A 28 -51.08 -22.76 7.06
C GLU A 28 -52.21 -21.83 7.53
N ARG A 29 -51.88 -20.82 8.35
CA ARG A 29 -52.88 -19.85 8.83
C ARG A 29 -53.48 -19.01 7.70
N VAL A 30 -52.71 -18.71 6.65
CA VAL A 30 -53.22 -18.02 5.45
C VAL A 30 -54.08 -18.97 4.62
N SER A 31 -53.60 -20.20 4.39
CA SER A 31 -54.29 -21.22 3.59
C SER A 31 -55.63 -21.64 4.18
N ASP A 32 -55.70 -21.79 5.51
CA ASP A 32 -56.92 -22.14 6.25
C ASP A 32 -57.81 -20.92 6.56
N GLY A 33 -57.40 -19.74 6.10
CA GLY A 33 -58.13 -18.49 6.26
C GLY A 33 -59.47 -18.49 5.51
N PRO A 34 -60.38 -17.56 5.86
CA PRO A 34 -61.64 -17.41 5.15
C PRO A 34 -61.39 -17.07 3.66
N GLU A 35 -62.31 -17.49 2.79
CA GLU A 35 -62.32 -17.05 1.40
C GLU A 35 -62.33 -15.51 1.32
N THR A 36 -61.44 -14.95 0.52
CA THR A 36 -61.27 -13.50 0.35
C THR A 36 -61.35 -13.12 -1.12
N ALA A 37 -61.59 -11.83 -1.40
CA ALA A 37 -61.54 -11.34 -2.77
C ALA A 37 -60.14 -11.58 -3.37
N GLN A 38 -60.09 -11.99 -4.64
CA GLN A 38 -58.85 -12.35 -5.33
C GLN A 38 -57.79 -11.26 -5.15
N ASN A 39 -56.61 -11.66 -4.67
CA ASN A 39 -55.51 -10.75 -4.48
C ASN A 39 -55.05 -10.20 -5.85
N PRO A 40 -55.16 -8.88 -6.10
CA PRO A 40 -54.82 -8.30 -7.41
C PRO A 40 -53.35 -8.48 -7.77
N LYS A 41 -52.47 -8.65 -6.77
CA LYS A 41 -51.05 -8.91 -6.99
C LYS A 41 -50.80 -10.29 -7.61
N PHE A 42 -51.63 -11.28 -7.27
CA PHE A 42 -51.52 -12.62 -7.85
C PHE A 42 -51.80 -12.59 -9.36
N LEU A 43 -52.82 -11.83 -9.77
CA LEU A 43 -53.17 -11.64 -11.18
C LEU A 43 -52.06 -10.90 -11.95
N LEU A 44 -51.54 -9.81 -11.37
CA LEU A 44 -50.41 -9.06 -11.95
C LEU A 44 -49.17 -9.94 -12.12
N TRP A 45 -48.86 -10.74 -11.11
CA TRP A 45 -47.74 -11.67 -11.14
C TRP A 45 -47.92 -12.75 -12.21
N GLY A 46 -49.10 -13.38 -12.28
CA GLY A 46 -49.41 -14.42 -13.26
C GLY A 46 -49.36 -13.91 -14.70
N GLN A 47 -49.94 -12.74 -14.97
CA GLN A 47 -49.90 -12.10 -16.29
C GLN A 47 -48.48 -11.77 -16.74
N ALA A 48 -47.64 -11.25 -15.83
CA ALA A 48 -46.26 -10.93 -16.14
C ALA A 48 -45.43 -12.18 -16.49
N LEU A 49 -45.71 -13.31 -15.84
CA LEU A 49 -45.02 -14.57 -16.13
C LEU A 49 -45.48 -15.21 -17.42
N HIS A 50 -46.80 -15.30 -17.64
CA HIS A 50 -47.34 -15.87 -18.87
C HIS A 50 -46.88 -15.08 -20.11
N ALA A 51 -46.81 -13.75 -20.02
CA ALA A 51 -46.33 -12.91 -21.13
C ALA A 51 -44.85 -13.15 -21.50
N ARG A 52 -44.03 -13.61 -20.54
CA ARG A 52 -42.59 -13.80 -20.73
C ARG A 52 -42.21 -15.26 -20.99
N PHE A 53 -42.92 -16.20 -20.39
CA PHE A 53 -42.63 -17.64 -20.43
C PHE A 53 -43.90 -18.46 -20.71
N PRO A 54 -44.53 -18.30 -21.90
CA PRO A 54 -45.82 -18.91 -22.20
C PRO A 54 -45.78 -20.44 -22.30
N GLU A 55 -44.61 -21.05 -22.57
CA GLU A 55 -44.45 -22.50 -22.69
C GLU A 55 -43.84 -23.17 -21.43
N ASP A 56 -43.27 -22.38 -20.52
CA ASP A 56 -42.61 -22.87 -19.31
C ASP A 56 -43.52 -22.83 -18.07
N MET A 57 -44.59 -22.02 -18.09
CA MET A 57 -45.44 -21.75 -16.93
C MET A 57 -46.92 -21.99 -17.25
N ASP A 58 -47.51 -22.99 -16.61
CA ASP A 58 -48.96 -23.21 -16.60
C ASP A 58 -49.53 -22.53 -15.34
N VAL A 59 -49.97 -21.28 -15.48
CA VAL A 59 -50.64 -20.57 -14.38
C VAL A 59 -52.09 -21.01 -14.32
N TRP A 60 -52.37 -21.99 -13.45
CA TRP A 60 -53.73 -22.41 -13.12
C TRP A 60 -54.35 -21.36 -12.21
N LEU A 61 -55.01 -20.36 -12.79
CA LEU A 61 -55.93 -19.51 -12.04
C LEU A 61 -57.10 -20.39 -11.63
N ASP A 62 -57.03 -21.01 -10.46
CA ASP A 62 -58.08 -21.90 -9.94
C ASP A 62 -59.37 -21.12 -9.71
N GLY A 63 -60.18 -21.04 -10.75
CA GLY A 63 -61.52 -20.49 -10.75
C GLY A 63 -62.18 -20.88 -12.07
N SER A 64 -63.48 -21.17 -12.03
CA SER A 64 -64.34 -21.39 -13.21
C SER A 64 -63.94 -20.49 -14.38
N GLU A 65 -64.10 -20.95 -15.64
CA GLU A 65 -63.74 -20.39 -16.97
C GLU A 65 -63.53 -18.85 -17.15
N GLU A 66 -63.90 -18.02 -16.17
CA GLU A 66 -63.72 -16.58 -16.00
C GLU A 66 -62.50 -16.13 -15.15
N GLY A 67 -61.71 -17.02 -14.53
CA GLY A 67 -60.36 -16.70 -13.99
C GLY A 67 -60.30 -15.96 -12.64
N VAL A 68 -61.36 -16.02 -11.83
CA VAL A 68 -61.44 -15.40 -10.49
C VAL A 68 -61.42 -16.49 -9.42
N THR A 69 -60.41 -16.48 -8.54
CA THR A 69 -60.30 -17.37 -7.37
C THR A 69 -60.69 -16.61 -6.09
N THR A 70 -61.34 -17.28 -5.14
CA THR A 70 -61.61 -16.73 -3.78
C THR A 70 -60.65 -17.28 -2.72
N PHE A 71 -59.68 -18.09 -3.15
CA PHE A 71 -58.70 -18.70 -2.26
C PHE A 71 -57.64 -17.69 -1.81
N PRO A 72 -57.20 -17.76 -0.53
CA PRO A 72 -56.15 -16.89 0.00
C PRO A 72 -54.75 -17.23 -0.54
N THR A 73 -54.59 -18.37 -1.21
CA THR A 73 -53.38 -18.80 -1.93
C THR A 73 -53.69 -19.08 -3.40
N LEU A 74 -52.69 -19.01 -4.27
CA LEU A 74 -52.81 -19.32 -5.70
C LEU A 74 -51.82 -20.42 -6.10
N GLY A 75 -52.32 -21.55 -6.57
CA GLY A 75 -51.50 -22.61 -7.16
C GLY A 75 -51.03 -22.25 -8.57
N PHE A 76 -49.80 -22.62 -8.93
CA PHE A 76 -49.33 -22.52 -10.32
C PHE A 76 -48.35 -23.64 -10.64
N GLY A 77 -48.29 -24.02 -11.92
CA GLY A 77 -47.42 -25.08 -12.43
C GLY A 77 -46.21 -24.53 -13.18
N ILE A 78 -45.03 -25.11 -12.93
CA ILE A 78 -43.83 -24.92 -13.75
C ILE A 78 -43.57 -26.19 -14.55
N ASN A 79 -43.41 -26.04 -15.86
CA ASN A 79 -43.08 -27.14 -16.75
C ASN A 79 -41.57 -27.42 -16.72
N THR A 80 -41.15 -28.30 -15.81
CA THR A 80 -39.73 -28.68 -15.64
C THR A 80 -39.12 -29.48 -16.81
N ARG A 81 -39.88 -29.73 -17.89
CA ARG A 81 -39.37 -30.41 -19.09
C ARG A 81 -38.72 -29.46 -20.09
N THR A 82 -38.89 -28.15 -19.93
CA THR A 82 -38.27 -27.17 -20.82
C THR A 82 -36.82 -26.91 -20.42
N PRO A 83 -35.90 -26.62 -21.36
CA PRO A 83 -34.47 -26.47 -21.04
C PRO A 83 -34.12 -25.27 -20.14
N HIS A 84 -35.04 -24.33 -19.94
CA HIS A 84 -34.85 -23.04 -19.26
C HIS A 84 -35.83 -22.82 -18.10
N TRP A 85 -36.38 -23.90 -17.54
CA TRP A 85 -37.38 -23.81 -16.46
C TRP A 85 -36.82 -23.13 -15.19
N ASP A 86 -35.51 -23.20 -14.97
CA ASP A 86 -34.78 -22.54 -13.89
C ASP A 86 -34.81 -21.01 -14.04
N ASP A 87 -34.57 -20.50 -15.24
CA ASP A 87 -34.69 -19.06 -15.55
C ASP A 87 -36.13 -18.55 -15.34
N ALA A 88 -37.12 -19.37 -15.71
CA ALA A 88 -38.54 -19.06 -15.49
C ALA A 88 -38.88 -19.02 -14.00
N PHE A 89 -38.43 -20.00 -13.21
CA PHE A 89 -38.60 -20.03 -11.76
C PHE A 89 -37.93 -18.83 -11.09
N ASP A 90 -36.70 -18.50 -11.46
CA ASP A 90 -35.99 -17.34 -10.91
C ASP A 90 -36.70 -16.04 -11.20
N HIS A 91 -37.21 -15.86 -12.42
CA HIS A 91 -38.00 -14.69 -12.75
C HIS A 91 -39.29 -14.61 -11.95
N ALA A 92 -39.96 -15.75 -11.78
CA ALA A 92 -41.19 -15.88 -10.99
C ALA A 92 -40.96 -15.46 -9.54
N TRP A 93 -39.90 -15.96 -8.92
CA TRP A 93 -39.50 -15.57 -7.59
C TRP A 93 -39.13 -14.08 -7.52
N ALA A 94 -38.35 -13.56 -8.47
CA ALA A 94 -38.03 -12.12 -8.52
C ALA A 94 -39.27 -11.22 -8.51
N GLN A 95 -40.25 -11.57 -9.34
CA GLN A 95 -41.48 -10.79 -9.46
C GLN A 95 -42.35 -10.94 -8.21
N ALA A 96 -42.41 -12.13 -7.61
CA ALA A 96 -43.12 -12.36 -6.36
C ALA A 96 -42.56 -11.46 -5.24
N THR A 97 -41.24 -11.45 -5.05
CA THR A 97 -40.56 -10.59 -4.07
C THR A 97 -40.83 -9.10 -4.31
N ARG A 98 -40.86 -8.63 -5.57
CA ARG A 98 -41.20 -7.21 -5.88
C ARG A 98 -42.62 -6.84 -5.47
N LEU A 99 -43.54 -7.80 -5.50
CA LEU A 99 -44.93 -7.60 -5.12
C LEU A 99 -45.18 -7.88 -3.62
N GLY A 100 -44.16 -8.34 -2.89
CA GLY A 100 -44.25 -8.76 -1.50
C GLY A 100 -44.94 -10.12 -1.31
N LEU A 101 -44.93 -10.95 -2.35
CA LEU A 101 -45.55 -12.27 -2.37
C LEU A 101 -44.54 -13.38 -2.10
N SER A 102 -44.98 -14.41 -1.38
CA SER A 102 -44.21 -15.58 -1.03
C SER A 102 -44.59 -16.78 -1.91
N LEU A 103 -43.63 -17.63 -2.25
CA LEU A 103 -43.86 -18.93 -2.90
C LEU A 103 -43.64 -20.04 -1.87
N TYR A 104 -44.52 -21.01 -1.84
CA TYR A 104 -44.37 -22.23 -1.09
C TYR A 104 -44.28 -23.41 -2.04
N ASP A 105 -43.27 -24.24 -1.84
CA ASP A 105 -43.08 -25.47 -2.55
C ASP A 105 -43.58 -26.65 -1.71
N PRO A 106 -44.76 -27.22 -1.99
CA PRO A 106 -45.31 -28.32 -1.19
C PRO A 106 -44.54 -29.64 -1.34
N GLN A 107 -43.67 -29.80 -2.35
CA GLN A 107 -42.89 -31.02 -2.53
C GLN A 107 -41.63 -31.02 -1.66
N SER A 108 -40.93 -29.88 -1.58
CA SER A 108 -39.72 -29.71 -0.77
C SER A 108 -40.03 -29.14 0.62
N GLY A 109 -41.19 -28.51 0.79
CA GLY A 109 -41.56 -27.72 1.96
C GLY A 109 -40.71 -26.46 2.14
N VAL A 110 -40.20 -25.88 1.06
CA VAL A 110 -39.37 -24.67 1.07
C VAL A 110 -40.23 -23.42 0.86
N HIS A 111 -39.93 -22.35 1.61
CA HIS A 111 -40.62 -21.08 1.51
C HIS A 111 -39.71 -20.02 0.91
N TYR A 112 -40.10 -19.49 -0.24
CA TYR A 112 -39.47 -18.35 -0.89
C TYR A 112 -40.25 -17.09 -0.54
N LEU A 113 -39.87 -16.44 0.56
CA LEU A 113 -40.67 -15.38 1.15
C LEU A 113 -40.66 -14.10 0.29
N GLY A 114 -41.71 -13.28 0.44
CA GLY A 114 -41.84 -12.01 -0.28
C GLY A 114 -40.84 -10.93 0.10
N ASN A 115 -40.11 -11.07 1.20
CA ASN A 115 -38.91 -10.28 1.51
C ASN A 115 -37.64 -10.86 0.87
N GLY A 116 -37.75 -11.98 0.15
CA GLY A 116 -36.68 -12.71 -0.51
C GLY A 116 -35.99 -13.75 0.38
N ASP A 117 -36.32 -13.83 1.67
CA ASP A 117 -35.71 -14.82 2.53
C ASP A 117 -36.20 -16.23 2.17
N VAL A 118 -35.29 -17.18 2.28
CA VAL A 118 -35.57 -18.62 2.21
C VAL A 118 -35.10 -19.19 3.55
N PRO A 119 -35.98 -19.31 4.56
CA PRO A 119 -35.61 -19.75 5.90
C PRO A 119 -34.94 -21.12 5.92
N GLU A 120 -35.27 -21.97 4.95
CA GLU A 120 -34.75 -23.33 4.80
C GLU A 120 -33.38 -23.37 4.11
N GLU A 121 -33.11 -22.43 3.20
CA GLU A 121 -31.96 -22.47 2.30
C GLU A 121 -31.31 -21.08 2.11
N PRO A 122 -30.47 -20.65 3.07
CA PRO A 122 -29.78 -19.36 2.99
C PRO A 122 -28.87 -19.22 1.75
N ASP A 123 -28.39 -20.33 1.19
CA ASP A 123 -27.62 -20.37 -0.05
C ASP A 123 -28.45 -20.00 -1.29
N LEU A 124 -29.74 -20.31 -1.30
CA LEU A 124 -30.64 -19.92 -2.40
C LEU A 124 -30.81 -18.42 -2.49
N GLN A 125 -30.77 -17.72 -1.35
CA GLN A 125 -30.88 -16.26 -1.29
C GLN A 125 -29.74 -15.60 -2.08
N VAL A 126 -28.52 -16.14 -2.05
CA VAL A 126 -27.35 -15.61 -2.78
C VAL A 126 -27.10 -16.31 -4.12
N HIS A 127 -28.00 -17.19 -4.57
CA HIS A 127 -27.78 -18.02 -5.76
C HIS A 127 -27.60 -17.18 -7.05
N ARG A 128 -28.31 -16.06 -7.18
CA ARG A 128 -28.10 -15.11 -8.28
C ARG A 128 -26.70 -14.51 -8.27
N ALA A 129 -26.21 -14.12 -7.10
CA ALA A 129 -24.85 -13.60 -6.95
C ALA A 129 -23.81 -14.66 -7.37
N LEU A 130 -24.02 -15.92 -6.98
CA LEU A 130 -23.17 -17.04 -7.35
C LEU A 130 -23.17 -17.31 -8.86
N ARG A 131 -24.33 -17.24 -9.52
CA ARG A 131 -24.43 -17.38 -10.99
C ARG A 131 -23.77 -16.23 -11.73
N ALA A 132 -24.03 -14.98 -11.32
CA ALA A 132 -23.37 -13.80 -11.88
C ALA A 132 -21.84 -13.93 -11.79
N ARG A 133 -21.34 -14.35 -10.62
CA ARG A 133 -19.91 -14.62 -10.41
C ARG A 133 -19.39 -15.74 -11.31
N LYS A 134 -20.12 -16.84 -11.47
CA LYS A 134 -19.75 -17.95 -12.37
C LYS A 134 -19.73 -17.52 -13.83
N ALA A 135 -20.58 -16.57 -14.21
CA ALA A 135 -20.61 -15.95 -15.52
C ALA A 135 -19.54 -14.85 -15.72
N GLY A 136 -18.77 -14.50 -14.68
CA GLY A 136 -17.77 -13.44 -14.72
C GLY A 136 -18.36 -12.02 -14.63
N ASP A 137 -19.64 -11.88 -14.28
CA ASP A 137 -20.28 -10.60 -14.01
C ASP A 137 -20.10 -10.21 -12.53
N ASP A 138 -18.90 -9.76 -12.23
CA ASP A 138 -18.48 -9.32 -10.90
C ASP A 138 -19.32 -8.14 -10.38
N ALA A 139 -19.81 -7.26 -11.26
CA ALA A 139 -20.58 -6.09 -10.88
C ALA A 139 -21.97 -6.48 -10.37
N THR A 140 -22.67 -7.36 -11.11
CA THR A 140 -23.97 -7.88 -10.67
C THR A 140 -23.82 -8.74 -9.42
N ALA A 141 -22.80 -9.60 -9.36
CA ALA A 141 -22.54 -10.41 -8.18
C ALA A 141 -22.32 -9.56 -6.93
N TRP A 142 -21.53 -8.49 -7.04
CA TRP A 142 -21.30 -7.55 -5.95
C TRP A 142 -22.59 -6.83 -5.50
N ALA A 143 -23.39 -6.37 -6.45
CA ALA A 143 -24.66 -5.69 -6.16
C ALA A 143 -25.65 -6.61 -5.42
N GLU A 144 -25.77 -7.86 -5.86
CA GLU A 144 -26.61 -8.86 -5.21
C GLU A 144 -26.12 -9.17 -3.79
N TYR A 145 -24.82 -9.43 -3.60
CA TYR A 145 -24.28 -9.67 -2.25
C TYR A 145 -24.50 -8.46 -1.32
N ARG A 146 -24.41 -7.22 -1.81
CA ARG A 146 -24.72 -6.04 -1.00
C ARG A 146 -26.18 -5.97 -0.60
N ALA A 147 -27.10 -6.25 -1.52
CA ALA A 147 -28.54 -6.25 -1.24
C ALA A 147 -28.89 -7.25 -0.13
N TRP A 148 -28.33 -8.46 -0.20
CA TRP A 148 -28.54 -9.50 0.82
C TRP A 148 -27.82 -9.21 2.14
N ALA A 149 -26.61 -8.65 2.09
CA ALA A 149 -25.90 -8.26 3.30
C ALA A 149 -26.65 -7.15 4.07
N ALA A 150 -27.26 -6.20 3.38
CA ALA A 150 -28.11 -5.19 4.01
C ALA A 150 -29.30 -5.82 4.75
N ARG A 151 -29.81 -6.95 4.27
CA ARG A 151 -30.89 -7.72 4.91
C ARG A 151 -30.39 -8.63 6.04
N GLY A 152 -29.08 -8.64 6.32
CA GLY A 152 -28.50 -9.45 7.38
C GLY A 152 -28.18 -10.89 6.96
N ASN A 153 -28.22 -11.22 5.67
CA ASN A 153 -27.87 -12.57 5.21
C ASN A 153 -26.38 -12.86 5.51
N PRO A 154 -26.07 -13.89 6.31
CA PRO A 154 -24.70 -14.15 6.73
C PRO A 154 -23.80 -14.66 5.59
N HIS A 155 -24.34 -15.40 4.61
CA HIS A 155 -23.59 -15.85 3.42
C HIS A 155 -23.13 -14.66 2.59
N ALA A 156 -24.02 -13.67 2.42
CA ALA A 156 -23.73 -12.45 1.68
C ALA A 156 -22.70 -11.59 2.41
N ILE A 157 -22.86 -11.38 3.72
CA ILE A 157 -21.87 -10.68 4.56
C ILE A 157 -20.49 -11.36 4.47
N TYR A 158 -20.46 -12.69 4.59
CA TYR A 158 -19.23 -13.47 4.48
C TYR A 158 -18.62 -13.37 3.08
N ALA A 159 -19.44 -13.38 2.02
CA ALA A 159 -19.01 -13.19 0.65
C ALA A 159 -18.41 -11.79 0.40
N LEU A 160 -19.01 -10.72 0.96
CA LEU A 160 -18.41 -9.37 0.93
C LEU A 160 -17.05 -9.37 1.63
N GLY A 161 -16.93 -10.02 2.78
CA GLY A 161 -15.66 -10.17 3.50
C GLY A 161 -14.60 -10.92 2.69
N ARG A 162 -14.99 -12.02 2.03
CA ARG A 162 -14.11 -12.75 1.09
C ARG A 162 -13.71 -11.90 -0.11
N ALA A 163 -14.63 -11.10 -0.64
CA ALA A 163 -14.34 -10.18 -1.74
C ALA A 163 -13.21 -9.23 -1.38
N MET A 164 -13.25 -8.67 -0.17
CA MET A 164 -12.21 -7.80 0.36
C MET A 164 -10.96 -8.53 0.80
N ARG A 165 -11.04 -9.78 1.26
CA ARG A 165 -9.85 -10.58 1.58
C ARG A 165 -9.04 -10.96 0.35
N PHE A 166 -9.72 -11.28 -0.76
CA PHE A 166 -9.08 -11.80 -1.97
C PHE A 166 -8.98 -10.79 -3.11
N GLY A 167 -9.67 -9.66 -3.01
CA GLY A 167 -9.67 -8.62 -4.04
C GLY A 167 -10.40 -9.09 -5.29
N ILE A 168 -11.58 -9.68 -5.10
CA ILE A 168 -12.44 -10.21 -6.16
C ILE A 168 -13.73 -9.38 -6.24
N LEU A 169 -14.56 -9.62 -7.26
CA LEU A 169 -15.81 -8.87 -7.47
C LEU A 169 -15.57 -7.37 -7.73
N GLY A 170 -14.48 -7.04 -8.42
CA GLY A 170 -14.05 -5.66 -8.66
C GLY A 170 -13.68 -4.87 -7.40
N GLN A 171 -13.47 -5.53 -6.26
CA GLN A 171 -13.09 -4.88 -5.02
C GLN A 171 -11.58 -4.95 -4.78
N ARG A 172 -11.02 -3.89 -4.18
CA ARG A 172 -9.65 -3.91 -3.66
C ARG A 172 -9.56 -4.75 -2.39
N ARG A 173 -8.34 -5.18 -2.05
CA ARG A 173 -8.12 -5.90 -0.81
C ARG A 173 -8.19 -4.97 0.38
N HIS A 174 -9.00 -5.33 1.37
CA HIS A 174 -9.07 -4.65 2.67
C HIS A 174 -9.06 -5.71 3.76
N PHE A 175 -7.89 -5.97 4.36
CA PHE A 175 -7.73 -7.13 5.25
C PHE A 175 -8.50 -6.98 6.57
N ASP A 176 -8.42 -5.81 7.21
CA ASP A 176 -9.09 -5.57 8.49
C ASP A 176 -10.63 -5.63 8.31
N LEU A 177 -11.15 -4.97 7.27
CA LEU A 177 -12.57 -4.98 6.93
C LEU A 177 -13.04 -6.35 6.45
N GLY A 178 -12.25 -7.02 5.61
CA GLY A 178 -12.52 -8.38 5.15
C GLY A 178 -12.59 -9.38 6.31
N ALA A 179 -11.66 -9.28 7.27
CA ALA A 179 -11.64 -10.13 8.46
C ALA A 179 -12.87 -9.88 9.34
N ALA A 180 -13.22 -8.61 9.57
CA ALA A 180 -14.39 -8.24 10.34
C ALA A 180 -15.68 -8.77 9.68
N LEU A 181 -15.86 -8.58 8.38
CA LEU A 181 -17.03 -9.08 7.66
C LEU A 181 -17.09 -10.62 7.62
N GLN A 182 -15.96 -11.31 7.44
CA GLN A 182 -15.93 -12.77 7.49
C GLN A 182 -16.27 -13.29 8.89
N LEU A 183 -15.78 -12.67 9.96
CA LEU A 183 -16.16 -13.02 11.33
C LEU A 183 -17.64 -12.73 11.62
N MET A 184 -18.21 -11.69 11.00
CA MET A 184 -19.61 -11.35 11.14
C MET A 184 -20.55 -12.30 10.40
N GLY A 185 -20.16 -12.75 9.20
CA GLY A 185 -20.98 -13.60 8.33
C GLY A 185 -20.71 -15.10 8.45
N ALA A 186 -19.79 -15.54 9.31
CA ALA A 186 -19.51 -16.97 9.49
C ALA A 186 -20.71 -17.69 10.14
N HIS A 187 -21.32 -18.62 9.41
CA HIS A 187 -22.61 -19.23 9.75
C HIS A 187 -22.56 -20.75 9.91
N ASP A 188 -21.51 -21.40 9.43
CA ASP A 188 -21.28 -22.84 9.56
C ASP A 188 -19.87 -23.13 10.12
N ALA A 189 -19.58 -24.40 10.42
CA ALA A 189 -18.30 -24.79 11.00
C ALA A 189 -17.10 -24.50 10.06
N GLU A 190 -17.28 -24.57 8.74
CA GLU A 190 -16.22 -24.34 7.76
C GLU A 190 -15.88 -22.86 7.65
N THR A 191 -16.89 -22.01 7.50
CA THR A 191 -16.79 -20.56 7.42
C THR A 191 -16.30 -19.95 8.73
N GLN A 192 -16.70 -20.49 9.89
CA GLN A 192 -16.15 -20.12 11.20
C GLN A 192 -14.66 -20.48 11.31
N ALA A 193 -14.28 -21.69 10.89
CA ALA A 193 -12.88 -22.10 10.89
C ALA A 193 -12.02 -21.25 9.95
N ASP A 194 -12.48 -20.96 8.72
CA ASP A 194 -11.75 -20.08 7.79
C ASP A 194 -11.64 -18.65 8.30
N ALA A 195 -12.74 -18.06 8.81
CA ALA A 195 -12.74 -16.70 9.35
C ALA A 195 -11.77 -16.58 10.54
N GLN A 196 -11.79 -17.55 11.45
CA GLN A 196 -10.89 -17.58 12.60
C GLN A 196 -9.44 -17.79 12.15
N ALA A 197 -9.17 -18.73 11.25
CA ALA A 197 -7.83 -18.98 10.73
C ALA A 197 -7.25 -17.77 9.99
N PHE A 198 -8.10 -16.97 9.35
CA PHE A 198 -7.69 -15.71 8.75
C PHE A 198 -7.39 -14.65 9.81
N PHE A 199 -8.28 -14.46 10.78
CA PHE A 199 -8.09 -13.53 11.90
C PHE A 199 -6.84 -13.84 12.73
N GLU A 200 -6.49 -15.10 12.92
CA GLU A 200 -5.32 -15.48 13.71
C GLU A 200 -3.98 -15.04 13.12
N LYS A 201 -3.92 -14.80 11.80
CA LYS A 201 -2.71 -14.36 11.09
C LYS A 201 -2.33 -12.90 11.38
N PHE A 202 -3.23 -12.12 11.97
CA PHE A 202 -3.01 -10.70 12.23
C PHE A 202 -2.17 -10.47 13.50
N PRO A 203 -1.33 -9.43 13.53
CA PRO A 203 -0.64 -9.02 14.75
C PRO A 203 -1.65 -8.53 15.82
N PRO A 204 -1.29 -8.54 17.13
CA PRO A 204 -2.19 -8.18 18.21
C PRO A 204 -2.88 -6.82 18.04
N GLU A 205 -2.14 -5.81 17.58
CA GLU A 205 -2.67 -4.46 17.35
C GLU A 205 -3.75 -4.43 16.26
N ALA A 206 -3.55 -5.19 15.17
CA ALA A 206 -4.54 -5.32 14.11
C ALA A 206 -5.77 -6.11 14.59
N LYS A 207 -5.58 -7.15 15.40
CA LYS A 207 -6.70 -7.90 16.01
C LYS A 207 -7.62 -6.98 16.83
N VAL A 208 -7.06 -6.06 17.61
CA VAL A 208 -7.86 -5.06 18.37
C VAL A 208 -8.66 -4.16 17.43
N ARG A 209 -8.06 -3.64 16.35
CA ARG A 209 -8.76 -2.81 15.37
C ARG A 209 -9.89 -3.59 14.67
N ILE A 210 -9.62 -4.82 14.25
CA ILE A 210 -10.61 -5.69 13.60
C ILE A 210 -11.78 -5.98 14.54
N GLN A 211 -11.52 -6.24 15.82
CA GLN A 211 -12.59 -6.46 16.81
C GLN A 211 -13.43 -5.20 17.04
N ALA A 212 -12.80 -4.02 17.11
CA ALA A 212 -13.52 -2.76 17.21
C ALA A 212 -14.38 -2.49 15.97
N LEU A 213 -13.85 -2.78 14.77
CA LEU A 213 -14.58 -2.68 13.51
C LEU A 213 -15.74 -3.67 13.45
N LEU A 214 -15.52 -4.92 13.84
CA LEU A 214 -16.56 -5.96 13.94
C LEU A 214 -17.70 -5.52 14.86
N ALA A 215 -17.40 -4.93 16.01
CA ALA A 215 -18.41 -4.42 16.93
C ALA A 215 -19.26 -3.30 16.30
N ARG A 216 -18.63 -2.38 15.55
CA ARG A 216 -19.32 -1.32 14.82
C ARG A 216 -20.20 -1.87 13.70
N LEU A 217 -19.69 -2.86 12.94
CA LEU A 217 -20.46 -3.52 11.87
C LEU A 217 -21.67 -4.27 12.43
N LYS A 218 -21.52 -4.99 13.55
CA LYS A 218 -22.64 -5.68 14.23
C LYS A 218 -23.70 -4.73 14.78
N ALA A 219 -23.33 -3.49 15.08
CA ALA A 219 -24.27 -2.46 15.54
C ALA A 219 -25.06 -1.79 14.41
N ALA A 220 -24.74 -2.08 13.15
CA ALA A 220 -25.40 -1.54 11.97
C ALA A 220 -26.16 -2.64 11.21
N ALA A 221 -27.30 -2.29 10.64
CA ALA A 221 -28.10 -3.17 9.76
C ALA A 221 -28.68 -2.35 8.61
N GLY A 222 -29.05 -2.98 7.50
CA GLY A 222 -29.62 -2.28 6.35
C GLY A 222 -28.63 -1.33 5.68
N GLU A 223 -29.14 -0.19 5.26
CA GLU A 223 -28.37 0.86 4.59
C GLU A 223 -27.20 1.41 5.45
N PRO A 224 -27.35 1.66 6.76
CA PRO A 224 -26.23 2.03 7.64
C PRO A 224 -25.04 1.06 7.60
N LEU A 225 -25.29 -0.26 7.49
CA LEU A 225 -24.21 -1.24 7.40
C LEU A 225 -23.41 -1.07 6.11
N LEU A 226 -24.11 -0.89 4.98
CA LEU A 226 -23.49 -0.67 3.69
C LEU A 226 -22.69 0.64 3.65
N GLN A 227 -23.24 1.71 4.25
CA GLN A 227 -22.55 2.99 4.37
C GLN A 227 -21.27 2.88 5.21
N LEU A 228 -21.30 2.13 6.31
CA LEU A 228 -20.13 1.88 7.12
C LEU A 228 -19.05 1.12 6.34
N ILE A 229 -19.44 0.08 5.59
CA ILE A 229 -18.53 -0.68 4.72
C ILE A 229 -17.87 0.26 3.69
N ASP A 230 -18.65 1.10 3.00
CA ASP A 230 -18.13 2.02 2.00
C ASP A 230 -17.23 3.10 2.63
N ALA A 231 -17.58 3.59 3.82
CA ALA A 231 -16.78 4.57 4.55
C ALA A 231 -15.41 4.02 4.97
N GLU A 232 -15.34 2.78 5.47
CA GLU A 232 -14.08 2.15 5.86
C GLU A 232 -13.16 1.93 4.66
N ARG A 233 -13.72 1.56 3.51
CA ARG A 233 -12.96 1.44 2.26
C ARG A 233 -12.40 2.78 1.83
N LYS A 234 -13.27 3.80 1.76
CA LYS A 234 -12.89 5.15 1.38
C LYS A 234 -11.85 5.75 2.33
N ALA A 235 -11.93 5.46 3.62
CA ALA A 235 -10.99 5.98 4.61
C ALA A 235 -9.55 5.51 4.34
N VAL A 236 -9.36 4.29 3.82
CA VAL A 236 -8.02 3.79 3.43
C VAL A 236 -7.49 4.53 2.21
N ASP A 237 -8.32 4.72 1.18
CA ASP A 237 -7.95 5.46 -0.02
C ASP A 237 -7.64 6.93 0.33
N ASP A 238 -8.50 7.60 1.10
CA ASP A 238 -8.30 8.97 1.57
C ASP A 238 -7.05 9.10 2.45
N ALA A 239 -6.73 8.07 3.26
CA ALA A 239 -5.51 8.05 4.08
C ALA A 239 -4.25 7.92 3.22
N PHE A 240 -4.30 7.12 2.15
CA PHE A 240 -3.23 7.05 1.17
C PHE A 240 -3.03 8.39 0.48
N ASP A 241 -4.09 9.01 -0.05
CA ASP A 241 -4.01 10.29 -0.77
C ASP A 241 -3.42 11.40 0.11
N ARG A 242 -3.85 11.49 1.37
CA ARG A 242 -3.28 12.42 2.35
C ARG A 242 -1.81 12.13 2.61
N THR A 243 -1.43 10.86 2.70
CA THR A 243 -0.05 10.45 2.93
C THR A 243 0.83 10.84 1.76
N GLU A 244 0.40 10.55 0.54
CA GLU A 244 1.12 10.92 -0.69
C GLU A 244 1.30 12.43 -0.80
N GLN A 245 0.24 13.21 -0.57
CA GLN A 245 0.33 14.66 -0.53
C GLN A 245 1.31 15.15 0.53
N THR A 246 1.28 14.57 1.74
CA THR A 246 2.19 14.95 2.82
C THR A 246 3.64 14.60 2.50
N MET A 247 3.89 13.52 1.76
CA MET A 247 5.23 13.13 1.34
C MET A 247 5.85 14.16 0.40
N LEU A 248 5.07 14.81 -0.47
CA LEU A 248 5.54 15.92 -1.32
C LEU A 248 6.12 17.09 -0.51
N TYR A 249 5.63 17.29 0.73
CA TYR A 249 6.23 18.19 1.71
C TYR A 249 7.44 17.50 2.36
N SER A 250 8.62 17.71 1.79
CA SER A 250 9.86 17.02 2.19
C SER A 250 10.17 17.07 3.69
N ARG A 251 9.83 18.17 4.39
CA ARG A 251 10.01 18.29 5.85
C ARG A 251 9.20 17.26 6.65
N LYS A 252 8.08 16.78 6.12
CA LYS A 252 7.20 15.79 6.76
C LYS A 252 7.32 14.39 6.15
N ARG A 253 8.25 14.18 5.22
CA ARG A 253 8.36 12.92 4.47
C ARG A 253 8.55 11.70 5.38
N ILE A 254 9.42 11.78 6.38
CA ILE A 254 9.68 10.66 7.31
C ILE A 254 8.42 10.34 8.13
N GLU A 255 7.74 11.36 8.64
CA GLU A 255 6.49 11.20 9.40
C GLU A 255 5.38 10.61 8.52
N ALA A 256 5.32 11.03 7.25
CA ALA A 256 4.32 10.57 6.30
C ALA A 256 4.60 9.16 5.76
N ALA A 257 5.87 8.73 5.66
CA ALA A 257 6.23 7.42 5.14
C ALA A 257 5.59 6.27 5.93
N GLY A 258 5.42 6.41 7.25
CA GLY A 258 4.69 5.44 8.07
C GLY A 258 3.23 5.26 7.67
N GLY A 259 2.59 6.28 7.07
CA GLY A 259 1.24 6.17 6.51
C GLY A 259 1.16 5.22 5.32
N LEU A 260 2.23 5.13 4.49
CA LEU A 260 2.29 4.17 3.39
C LEU A 260 2.36 2.74 3.92
N GLU A 261 3.14 2.49 4.97
CA GLU A 261 3.22 1.19 5.61
C GLU A 261 1.86 0.74 6.14
N VAL A 262 1.13 1.64 6.83
CA VAL A 262 -0.21 1.34 7.34
C VAL A 262 -1.19 1.05 6.20
N ALA A 263 -1.23 1.90 5.18
CA ALA A 263 -2.12 1.70 4.02
C ALA A 263 -1.76 0.41 3.26
N ALA A 264 -0.47 0.11 3.11
CA ALA A 264 0.02 -1.13 2.53
C ALA A 264 -0.41 -2.34 3.37
N ALA A 265 -0.28 -2.28 4.69
CA ALA A 265 -0.72 -3.34 5.60
C ALA A 265 -2.23 -3.59 5.50
N LEU A 266 -3.02 -2.55 5.21
CA LEU A 266 -4.46 -2.63 5.01
C LEU A 266 -4.87 -3.14 3.62
N GLY A 267 -3.94 -3.28 2.67
CA GLY A 267 -4.21 -3.83 1.34
C GLY A 267 -4.22 -2.81 0.19
N HIS A 268 -3.75 -1.57 0.43
CA HIS A 268 -3.66 -0.55 -0.62
C HIS A 268 -2.44 -0.80 -1.52
N GLU A 269 -2.69 -1.09 -2.79
CA GLU A 269 -1.68 -1.60 -3.73
C GLU A 269 -0.65 -0.58 -4.15
N VAL A 270 -1.08 0.65 -4.36
CA VAL A 270 -0.19 1.77 -4.68
C VAL A 270 0.65 2.12 -3.45
N ALA A 271 0.12 1.93 -2.24
CA ALA A 271 0.85 2.18 -1.01
C ALA A 271 1.94 1.14 -0.78
N ALA A 272 1.61 -0.16 -0.95
CA ALA A 272 2.61 -1.23 -0.90
C ALA A 272 3.70 -1.04 -1.95
N PHE A 273 3.30 -0.61 -3.15
CA PHE A 273 4.24 -0.33 -4.23
C PHE A 273 5.21 0.82 -3.87
N HIS A 274 4.71 1.96 -3.39
CA HIS A 274 5.58 3.08 -2.98
C HIS A 274 6.35 2.80 -1.69
N TRP A 275 5.81 2.01 -0.77
CA TRP A 275 6.54 1.60 0.42
C TRP A 275 7.76 0.74 0.07
N ALA A 276 7.68 -0.08 -0.97
CA ALA A 276 8.84 -0.82 -1.47
C ALA A 276 10.00 0.10 -1.87
N LEU A 277 9.71 1.29 -2.40
CA LEU A 277 10.72 2.31 -2.66
C LEU A 277 11.29 2.89 -1.36
N GLU A 278 10.44 3.30 -0.43
CA GLU A 278 10.87 3.91 0.85
C GLU A 278 11.76 2.96 1.65
N VAL A 279 11.50 1.64 1.59
CA VAL A 279 12.35 0.61 2.19
C VAL A 279 13.77 0.54 1.58
N VAL A 280 13.93 0.97 0.33
CA VAL A 280 15.24 1.03 -0.36
C VAL A 280 15.97 2.35 -0.11
N ILE A 281 15.25 3.49 -0.13
CA ILE A 281 15.90 4.82 -0.06
C ILE A 281 15.92 5.46 1.33
N GLY A 282 15.05 5.02 2.24
CA GLY A 282 14.85 5.62 3.57
C GLY A 282 15.75 5.06 4.67
N TRP A 283 16.56 4.04 4.37
CA TRP A 283 17.35 3.29 5.35
C TRP A 283 18.85 3.44 5.09
N GLU A 284 19.66 3.33 6.15
CA GLU A 284 21.14 3.36 6.03
C GLU A 284 21.66 2.21 5.14
N GLU A 285 20.96 1.07 5.13
CA GLU A 285 21.20 -0.06 4.24
C GLU A 285 19.91 -0.42 3.46
N PRO A 286 19.95 -0.45 2.11
CA PRO A 286 18.79 -0.81 1.31
C PRO A 286 18.30 -2.24 1.54
N HIS A 287 17.04 -2.42 1.94
CA HIS A 287 16.45 -3.73 2.22
C HIS A 287 15.66 -4.28 1.02
N PHE A 288 16.37 -4.76 -0.01
CA PHE A 288 15.73 -5.27 -1.24
C PHE A 288 14.81 -6.47 -1.03
N GLU A 289 15.06 -7.31 -0.01
CA GLU A 289 14.19 -8.45 0.31
C GLU A 289 12.80 -7.97 0.77
N ASN A 290 12.77 -6.94 1.63
CA ASN A 290 11.54 -6.33 2.11
C ASN A 290 10.85 -5.54 0.99
N ALA A 291 11.60 -4.83 0.15
CA ALA A 291 11.06 -4.21 -1.05
C ALA A 291 10.41 -5.23 -2.00
N ARG A 292 11.04 -6.40 -2.19
CA ARG A 292 10.51 -7.50 -3.00
C ARG A 292 9.22 -8.06 -2.43
N TYR A 293 9.18 -8.23 -1.11
CA TYR A 293 7.97 -8.64 -0.40
C TYR A 293 6.80 -7.70 -0.70
N TRP A 294 6.99 -6.38 -0.56
CA TRP A 294 5.91 -5.42 -0.84
C TRP A 294 5.53 -5.34 -2.32
N CYS A 295 6.50 -5.48 -3.24
CA CYS A 295 6.21 -5.59 -4.68
C CYS A 295 5.40 -6.85 -5.00
N GLN A 296 5.68 -7.97 -4.33
CA GLN A 296 4.89 -9.19 -4.46
C GLN A 296 3.48 -8.98 -3.92
N ARG A 297 3.32 -8.32 -2.77
CA ARG A 297 1.98 -8.01 -2.22
C ARG A 297 1.17 -7.13 -3.17
N ALA A 298 1.76 -6.06 -3.69
CA ALA A 298 1.10 -5.19 -4.66
C ALA A 298 0.75 -5.95 -5.96
N THR A 299 1.61 -6.87 -6.41
CA THR A 299 1.33 -7.76 -7.55
C THR A 299 0.15 -8.69 -7.29
N GLU A 300 0.05 -9.25 -6.09
CA GLU A 300 -1.10 -10.06 -5.67
C GLU A 300 -2.40 -9.26 -5.63
N TRP A 301 -2.34 -7.93 -5.51
CA TRP A 301 -3.48 -7.00 -5.56
C TRP A 301 -3.68 -6.42 -6.96
N ASP A 302 -3.15 -7.09 -7.98
CA ASP A 302 -3.31 -6.74 -9.38
C ASP A 302 -2.71 -5.38 -9.77
N HIS A 303 -1.72 -4.88 -9.02
CA HIS A 303 -1.03 -3.63 -9.40
C HIS A 303 -0.06 -3.88 -10.56
N GLU A 304 -0.37 -3.28 -11.72
CA GLU A 304 0.40 -3.48 -12.95
C GLU A 304 1.88 -3.03 -12.82
N PRO A 305 2.18 -1.82 -12.30
CA PRO A 305 3.56 -1.39 -12.09
C PRO A 305 4.35 -2.36 -11.18
N ALA A 306 3.71 -2.90 -10.13
CA ALA A 306 4.35 -3.87 -9.25
C ALA A 306 4.70 -5.17 -9.98
N LYS A 307 3.84 -5.68 -10.87
CA LYS A 307 4.13 -6.90 -11.66
C LYS A 307 5.37 -6.71 -12.52
N ARG A 308 5.49 -5.57 -13.19
CA ARG A 308 6.67 -5.24 -14.00
C ARG A 308 7.93 -5.16 -13.16
N LEU A 309 7.85 -4.46 -12.02
CA LEU A 309 9.01 -4.31 -11.15
C LEU A 309 9.41 -5.66 -10.55
N LEU A 310 8.44 -6.47 -10.10
CA LEU A 310 8.69 -7.81 -9.59
C LEU A 310 9.35 -8.70 -10.64
N ALA A 311 8.91 -8.62 -11.90
CA ALA A 311 9.58 -9.32 -13.01
C ALA A 311 11.07 -8.95 -13.12
N LEU A 312 11.39 -7.66 -13.01
CA LEU A 312 12.76 -7.16 -13.03
C LEU A 312 13.56 -7.57 -11.79
N MET A 313 12.93 -7.58 -10.61
CA MET A 313 13.56 -8.08 -9.39
C MET A 313 13.93 -9.57 -9.52
N HIS A 314 13.09 -10.37 -10.16
CA HIS A 314 13.37 -11.77 -10.46
C HIS A 314 14.45 -11.93 -11.55
N GLU A 315 14.50 -11.06 -12.55
CA GLU A 315 15.50 -11.09 -13.61
C GLU A 315 16.91 -10.72 -13.11
N HIS A 316 17.00 -9.66 -12.31
CA HIS A 316 18.27 -9.12 -11.81
C HIS A 316 18.68 -9.65 -10.43
N GLY A 317 17.83 -10.42 -9.75
CA GLY A 317 18.11 -10.97 -8.43
C GLY A 317 18.09 -9.91 -7.31
N TRP A 318 17.26 -8.88 -7.43
CA TRP A 318 17.11 -7.89 -6.37
C TRP A 318 16.29 -8.47 -5.22
N GLY A 319 16.90 -8.57 -4.04
CA GLY A 319 16.23 -9.09 -2.84
C GLY A 319 15.89 -10.59 -2.90
N GLY A 320 16.62 -11.37 -3.70
CA GLY A 320 16.47 -12.82 -3.75
C GLY A 320 17.12 -13.44 -5.00
N PRO A 321 17.01 -14.76 -5.19
CA PRO A 321 17.63 -15.45 -6.32
C PRO A 321 17.03 -15.01 -7.67
N VAL A 322 17.85 -15.10 -8.71
CA VAL A 322 17.43 -14.91 -10.10
C VAL A 322 16.48 -16.04 -10.50
N ASP A 323 15.31 -15.69 -11.02
CA ASP A 323 14.29 -16.62 -11.48
C ASP A 323 13.66 -16.12 -12.78
N LYS A 324 14.17 -16.64 -13.90
CA LYS A 324 13.72 -16.24 -15.24
C LYS A 324 12.28 -16.70 -15.54
N ALA A 325 11.81 -17.78 -14.92
CA ALA A 325 10.46 -18.28 -15.15
C ALA A 325 9.42 -17.37 -14.49
N ALA A 326 9.67 -16.98 -13.24
CA ALA A 326 8.84 -15.99 -12.55
C ALA A 326 8.89 -14.62 -13.23
N ALA A 327 10.07 -14.18 -13.72
CA ALA A 327 10.20 -12.96 -14.48
C ALA A 327 9.31 -12.96 -15.75
N ALA A 328 9.37 -14.03 -16.54
CA ALA A 328 8.55 -14.18 -17.76
C ALA A 328 7.04 -14.25 -17.46
N LYS A 329 6.66 -14.91 -16.36
CA LYS A 329 5.26 -14.99 -15.92
C LYS A 329 4.70 -13.60 -15.60
N TRP A 330 5.41 -12.82 -14.78
CA TRP A 330 4.92 -11.53 -14.32
C TRP A 330 4.99 -10.46 -15.40
N SER A 331 5.98 -10.51 -16.30
CA SER A 331 6.04 -9.61 -17.45
C SER A 331 4.88 -9.83 -18.42
N ALA A 332 4.53 -11.09 -18.71
CA ALA A 332 3.37 -11.43 -19.54
C ALA A 332 2.06 -10.96 -18.90
N ALA A 333 1.87 -11.21 -17.60
CA ALA A 333 0.67 -10.79 -16.88
C ALA A 333 0.50 -9.25 -16.85
N ALA A 334 1.61 -8.51 -16.68
CA ALA A 334 1.60 -7.06 -16.71
C ALA A 334 1.24 -6.52 -18.11
N GLN A 335 1.80 -7.12 -19.15
CA GLN A 335 1.52 -6.75 -20.55
C GLN A 335 0.07 -7.02 -20.92
N GLU A 336 -0.48 -8.17 -20.53
CA GLU A 336 -1.88 -8.50 -20.76
C GLU A 336 -2.81 -7.49 -20.08
N GLN A 337 -2.57 -7.16 -18.82
CA GLN A 337 -3.36 -6.17 -18.08
C GLN A 337 -3.36 -4.80 -18.78
N ARG A 338 -2.19 -4.35 -19.26
CA ARG A 338 -2.09 -3.10 -20.05
C ARG A 338 -2.89 -3.17 -21.35
N GLN A 339 -2.82 -4.28 -22.08
CA GLN A 339 -3.59 -4.46 -23.32
C GLN A 339 -5.10 -4.46 -23.06
N GLN A 340 -5.55 -5.11 -21.98
CA GLN A 340 -6.95 -5.11 -21.58
C GLN A 340 -7.43 -3.69 -21.18
N ALA A 341 -6.62 -2.95 -20.42
CA ALA A 341 -6.91 -1.58 -20.05
C ALA A 341 -7.03 -0.66 -21.28
N GLN A 342 -6.11 -0.78 -22.24
CA GLN A 342 -6.15 -0.05 -23.51
C GLN A 342 -7.41 -0.35 -24.32
N LYS A 343 -7.76 -1.64 -24.49
CA LYS A 343 -9.00 -2.05 -25.17
C LYS A 343 -10.25 -1.53 -24.47
N ARG A 344 -10.25 -1.51 -23.12
CA ARG A 344 -11.37 -0.95 -22.34
C ARG A 344 -11.48 0.56 -22.55
N GLN A 345 -10.36 1.27 -22.61
CA GLN A 345 -10.37 2.71 -22.86
C GLN A 345 -10.86 3.02 -24.29
N GLN A 346 -10.36 2.30 -25.30
CA GLN A 346 -10.82 2.43 -26.68
C GLN A 346 -12.34 2.25 -26.80
N ARG A 347 -12.90 1.19 -26.19
CA ARG A 347 -14.35 0.98 -26.16
C ARG A 347 -15.12 2.10 -25.49
N LYS A 348 -14.57 2.72 -24.43
CA LYS A 348 -15.20 3.88 -23.78
C LYS A 348 -15.19 5.11 -24.68
N ASP A 349 -14.07 5.37 -25.35
CA ASP A 349 -13.93 6.51 -26.25
C ASP A 349 -14.85 6.36 -27.47
N GLU A 350 -14.97 5.14 -28.01
CA GLU A 350 -15.92 4.77 -29.07
C GLU A 350 -17.38 4.95 -28.62
N ALA A 351 -17.72 4.48 -27.41
CA ALA A 351 -19.06 4.64 -26.84
C ALA A 351 -19.40 6.12 -26.54
N ALA A 352 -18.41 6.94 -26.21
CA ALA A 352 -18.57 8.37 -25.96
C ALA A 352 -18.69 9.21 -27.26
N SER A 353 -18.39 8.64 -28.43
CA SER A 353 -18.53 9.31 -29.74
C SER A 353 -19.20 8.41 -30.80
N PRO A 354 -20.52 8.15 -30.66
CA PRO A 354 -21.25 7.25 -31.57
C PRO A 354 -21.46 7.77 -33.00
N GLN A 355 -21.09 9.01 -33.33
CA GLN A 355 -21.32 9.64 -34.64
C GLN A 355 -20.05 9.96 -35.46
N GLY A 356 -18.90 9.38 -35.14
CA GLY A 356 -17.77 9.39 -36.09
C GLY A 356 -17.15 10.77 -36.38
N LEU A 357 -17.38 11.79 -35.54
CA LEU A 357 -16.42 12.89 -35.35
C LEU A 357 -15.32 12.42 -34.40
N SER A 358 -14.66 11.32 -34.78
CA SER A 358 -13.35 11.01 -34.25
C SER A 358 -12.45 12.15 -34.71
N LEU A 359 -12.11 13.07 -33.79
CA LEU A 359 -10.83 13.72 -33.90
C LEU A 359 -9.84 12.56 -33.95
N ALA A 360 -9.43 12.21 -35.17
CA ALA A 360 -8.46 11.17 -35.42
C ALA A 360 -7.36 11.33 -34.37
N PRO A 361 -6.89 10.23 -33.77
CA PRO A 361 -5.86 10.36 -32.77
C PRO A 361 -4.72 11.12 -33.44
N VAL A 362 -4.43 12.34 -32.97
CA VAL A 362 -3.04 12.61 -32.66
C VAL A 362 -2.67 11.38 -31.89
N GLU A 363 -1.88 10.48 -32.48
CA GLU A 363 -1.25 9.41 -31.74
C GLU A 363 -0.87 10.07 -30.44
N ALA A 364 -1.60 9.77 -29.37
CA ALA A 364 -1.22 10.22 -28.07
C ALA A 364 0.05 9.42 -27.89
N LYS A 365 1.16 10.01 -28.36
CA LYS A 365 2.51 9.64 -27.96
C LYS A 365 2.32 9.41 -26.48
N PRO A 366 2.52 8.16 -26.01
CA PRO A 366 2.16 7.78 -24.66
C PRO A 366 2.59 8.93 -23.78
N SER A 367 1.61 9.54 -23.09
CA SER A 367 1.80 10.72 -22.24
C SER A 367 3.16 10.55 -21.58
N THR A 368 4.10 11.42 -21.94
CA THR A 368 5.53 11.16 -21.89
C THR A 368 6.01 10.77 -20.50
N GLY A 369 5.89 9.47 -20.18
CA GLY A 369 7.01 8.74 -19.64
C GLY A 369 8.16 8.97 -20.60
N VAL A 370 9.27 9.47 -20.05
CA VAL A 370 10.54 9.70 -20.74
C VAL A 370 10.67 8.74 -21.91
N GLY A 371 10.81 9.27 -23.13
CA GLY A 371 10.86 8.48 -24.36
C GLY A 371 11.71 7.24 -24.15
N ALA A 372 11.20 6.08 -24.59
CA ALA A 372 11.81 4.77 -24.41
C ALA A 372 13.18 4.68 -25.11
N ALA A 373 14.16 5.40 -24.60
CA ALA A 373 15.55 5.01 -24.69
C ALA A 373 15.65 3.66 -24.00
N ALA A 374 16.32 2.70 -24.65
CA ALA A 374 16.56 1.39 -24.08
C ALA A 374 17.04 1.54 -22.63
N GLN A 375 16.39 0.83 -21.71
CA GLN A 375 16.69 0.93 -20.30
C GLN A 375 18.15 0.48 -20.07
N VAL A 376 19.02 1.45 -19.81
CA VAL A 376 20.44 1.17 -19.52
C VAL A 376 20.56 0.88 -18.03
N TRP A 377 20.77 -0.38 -17.71
CA TRP A 377 21.08 -0.82 -16.37
C TRP A 377 22.53 -0.46 -16.02
N THR A 378 22.75 0.17 -14.87
CA THR A 378 24.10 0.47 -14.40
C THR A 378 24.76 -0.71 -13.69
N GLY A 379 23.97 -1.73 -13.35
CA GLY A 379 24.41 -2.89 -12.57
C GLY A 379 24.45 -2.61 -11.07
N THR A 380 24.02 -1.42 -10.63
CA THR A 380 23.87 -1.06 -9.22
C THR A 380 22.39 -1.15 -8.87
N ALA A 381 22.02 -2.17 -8.09
CA ALA A 381 20.63 -2.47 -7.75
C ALA A 381 19.87 -1.25 -7.19
N THR A 382 20.49 -0.47 -6.30
CA THR A 382 19.85 0.73 -5.72
C THR A 382 19.49 1.75 -6.79
N ARG A 383 20.46 2.12 -7.62
CA ARG A 383 20.26 3.08 -8.71
C ARG A 383 19.24 2.59 -9.73
N ASP A 384 19.33 1.33 -10.13
CA ASP A 384 18.49 0.73 -11.15
C ASP A 384 17.03 0.58 -10.68
N PHE A 385 16.84 0.18 -9.42
CA PHE A 385 15.55 0.08 -8.75
C PHE A 385 14.90 1.46 -8.55
N VAL A 386 15.64 2.42 -7.98
CA VAL A 386 15.13 3.77 -7.76
C VAL A 386 14.88 4.48 -9.09
N GLY A 387 15.76 4.32 -10.07
CA GLY A 387 15.58 4.84 -11.42
C GLY A 387 14.33 4.29 -12.11
N TRP A 388 13.92 3.07 -11.78
CA TRP A 388 12.65 2.51 -12.26
C TRP A 388 11.45 3.27 -11.70
N PHE A 389 11.41 3.49 -10.38
CA PHE A 389 10.35 4.29 -9.74
C PHE A 389 10.31 5.74 -10.27
N ALA A 390 11.47 6.33 -10.51
CA ALA A 390 11.56 7.66 -11.11
C ALA A 390 10.90 7.68 -12.50
N ARG A 391 11.09 6.63 -13.32
CA ARG A 391 10.45 6.54 -14.65
C ARG A 391 8.94 6.32 -14.60
N GLU A 392 8.43 5.64 -13.57
CA GLU A 392 6.98 5.54 -13.33
C GLU A 392 6.38 6.84 -12.77
N GLY A 393 7.18 7.88 -12.57
CA GLY A 393 6.71 9.20 -12.15
C GLY A 393 6.80 9.45 -10.66
N ASN A 394 7.43 8.58 -9.87
CA ASN A 394 7.57 8.83 -8.43
C ASN A 394 8.50 10.04 -8.17
N PRO A 395 8.01 11.09 -7.49
CA PRO A 395 8.77 12.33 -7.29
C PRO A 395 9.98 12.15 -6.38
N HIS A 396 9.91 11.28 -5.36
CA HIS A 396 11.01 11.03 -4.44
C HIS A 396 12.15 10.27 -5.10
N ALA A 397 11.81 9.26 -5.91
CA ALA A 397 12.77 8.55 -6.73
C ALA A 397 13.46 9.49 -7.74
N ALA A 398 12.70 10.37 -8.40
CA ALA A 398 13.28 11.36 -9.30
C ALA A 398 14.20 12.35 -8.57
N GLN A 399 13.82 12.85 -7.40
CA GLN A 399 14.71 13.68 -6.57
C GLN A 399 16.00 12.93 -6.20
N TYR A 400 15.88 11.68 -5.78
CA TYR A 400 17.02 10.83 -5.42
C TYR A 400 17.96 10.61 -6.62
N MET A 401 17.42 10.32 -7.79
CA MET A 401 18.19 10.19 -9.03
C MET A 401 18.87 11.50 -9.42
N GLY A 402 18.23 12.64 -9.21
CA GLY A 402 18.83 13.96 -9.40
C GLY A 402 20.08 14.17 -8.55
N ILE A 403 20.01 13.81 -7.27
CA ILE A 403 21.16 13.90 -6.33
C ILE A 403 22.26 12.90 -6.75
N ALA A 404 21.89 11.68 -7.11
CA ALA A 404 22.82 10.65 -7.56
C ALA A 404 23.59 11.10 -8.80
N ASP A 405 22.90 11.66 -9.80
CA ASP A 405 23.51 12.16 -11.03
C ASP A 405 24.28 13.46 -10.81
N GLN A 406 23.88 14.33 -9.88
CA GLN A 406 24.65 15.53 -9.56
C GLN A 406 26.04 15.19 -9.00
N HIS A 407 26.11 14.17 -8.14
CA HIS A 407 27.34 13.82 -7.41
C HIS A 407 28.08 12.61 -7.98
N GLY A 408 27.53 11.92 -8.98
CA GLY A 408 28.11 10.68 -9.51
C GLY A 408 28.13 9.56 -8.46
N ARG A 409 27.02 9.37 -7.74
CA ARG A 409 26.87 8.34 -6.70
C ARG A 409 26.27 7.06 -7.29
N GLU A 410 26.37 5.97 -6.53
CA GLU A 410 25.73 4.68 -6.85
C GLU A 410 26.14 4.08 -8.20
N GLY A 411 27.43 4.20 -8.54
CA GLY A 411 27.99 3.58 -9.75
C GLY A 411 27.78 4.36 -11.05
N GLY A 412 27.11 5.52 -11.02
CA GLY A 412 26.96 6.41 -12.17
C GLY A 412 27.97 7.57 -12.19
N PRO A 413 28.43 8.05 -13.37
CA PRO A 413 29.21 9.28 -13.46
C PRO A 413 28.34 10.51 -13.16
N ALA A 414 28.96 11.58 -12.66
CA ALA A 414 28.25 12.85 -12.48
C ALA A 414 27.76 13.40 -13.83
N ASN A 415 26.47 13.73 -13.92
CA ASN A 415 25.80 14.27 -15.09
C ASN A 415 24.79 15.35 -14.68
N ALA A 416 25.25 16.60 -14.67
CA ALA A 416 24.43 17.76 -14.31
C ALA A 416 23.19 17.96 -15.20
N ALA A 417 23.27 17.64 -16.49
CA ALA A 417 22.13 17.79 -17.39
C ALA A 417 21.03 16.76 -17.10
N GLN A 418 21.43 15.52 -16.79
CA GLN A 418 20.51 14.47 -16.38
C GLN A 418 19.91 14.79 -15.00
N ALA A 419 20.72 15.26 -14.04
CA ALA A 419 20.24 15.69 -12.73
C ALA A 419 19.17 16.78 -12.84
N ARG A 420 19.39 17.79 -13.70
CA ARG A 420 18.41 18.85 -14.00
C ARG A 420 17.10 18.29 -14.55
N THR A 421 17.17 17.25 -15.38
CA THR A 421 15.99 16.58 -15.95
C THR A 421 15.18 15.90 -14.84
N TRP A 422 15.86 15.18 -13.93
CA TRP A 422 15.21 14.52 -12.80
C TRP A 422 14.59 15.51 -11.82
N TYR A 423 15.30 16.61 -11.50
CA TYR A 423 14.75 17.67 -10.66
C TYR A 423 13.53 18.34 -11.28
N ALA A 424 13.53 18.58 -12.60
CA ALA A 424 12.36 19.11 -13.30
C ALA A 424 11.16 18.15 -13.25
N GLN A 425 11.39 16.84 -13.39
CA GLN A 425 10.34 15.84 -13.27
C GLN A 425 9.74 15.79 -11.85
N ALA A 426 10.58 15.75 -10.82
CA ALA A 426 10.12 15.76 -9.43
C ALA A 426 9.43 17.08 -9.04
N ALA A 427 9.92 18.22 -9.54
CA ALA A 427 9.32 19.53 -9.32
C ALA A 427 7.93 19.66 -9.97
N GLU A 428 7.75 19.11 -11.18
CA GLU A 428 6.45 19.09 -11.86
C GLU A 428 5.41 18.25 -11.12
N ALA A 429 5.86 17.19 -10.42
CA ALA A 429 5.06 16.38 -9.51
C ALA A 429 4.91 17.01 -8.10
N GLY A 430 5.39 18.24 -7.89
CA GLY A 430 5.20 19.00 -6.64
C GLY A 430 6.25 18.78 -5.54
N HIS A 431 7.36 18.08 -5.81
CA HIS A 431 8.39 17.83 -4.79
C HIS A 431 9.15 19.10 -4.42
N ALA A 432 9.04 19.55 -3.16
CA ALA A 432 9.59 20.83 -2.71
C ALA A 432 11.12 20.93 -2.83
N ASP A 433 11.87 19.94 -2.33
CA ASP A 433 13.35 19.97 -2.41
C ASP A 433 13.88 19.84 -3.84
N ALA A 434 13.18 19.11 -4.72
CA ALA A 434 13.54 19.06 -6.13
C ALA A 434 13.30 20.39 -6.83
N THR A 435 12.22 21.07 -6.46
CA THR A 435 11.91 22.43 -6.95
C THR A 435 13.02 23.41 -6.52
N TYR A 436 13.50 23.31 -5.27
CA TYR A 436 14.65 24.09 -4.81
C TYR A 436 15.92 23.77 -5.61
N ASN A 437 16.27 22.49 -5.74
CA ASN A 437 17.46 22.05 -6.47
C ASN A 437 17.43 22.49 -7.95
N LEU A 438 16.25 22.42 -8.59
CA LEU A 438 16.04 22.91 -9.94
C LEU A 438 16.28 24.43 -10.02
N GLY A 439 15.76 25.19 -9.05
CA GLY A 439 16.00 26.63 -8.92
C GLY A 439 17.50 26.94 -8.89
N THR A 440 18.26 26.24 -8.04
CA THR A 440 19.72 26.38 -7.94
C THR A 440 20.43 26.05 -9.26
N PHE A 441 20.01 24.99 -9.95
CA PHE A 441 20.58 24.61 -11.24
C PHE A 441 20.32 25.66 -12.31
N ILE A 442 19.12 26.25 -12.33
CA ILE A 442 18.74 27.29 -13.28
C ILE A 442 19.38 28.64 -12.93
N GLU A 443 19.60 28.95 -11.66
CA GLU A 443 20.26 30.19 -11.25
C GLU A 443 21.72 30.24 -11.73
N VAL A 444 22.45 29.15 -11.49
CA VAL A 444 23.89 29.05 -11.78
C VAL A 444 24.17 28.63 -13.23
N GLY A 445 23.19 28.03 -13.92
CA GLY A 445 23.38 27.47 -15.27
C GLY A 445 24.01 26.08 -15.26
N THR A 446 23.81 25.31 -14.20
CA THR A 446 24.31 23.94 -14.08
C THR A 446 23.46 23.01 -14.95
N GLY A 447 24.11 22.25 -15.83
CA GLY A 447 23.41 21.28 -16.71
C GLY A 447 22.50 21.88 -17.78
N GLY A 448 22.58 23.19 -18.04
CA GLY A 448 21.80 23.87 -19.08
C GLY A 448 21.79 25.40 -18.91
N PRO A 449 20.96 26.13 -19.68
CA PRO A 449 20.95 27.59 -19.65
C PRO A 449 20.43 28.14 -18.32
N LYS A 450 20.83 29.38 -18.00
CA LYS A 450 20.46 30.08 -16.75
C LYS A 450 19.30 31.06 -16.94
N ASP A 451 18.44 31.20 -15.93
CA ASP A 451 17.40 32.25 -15.86
C ASP A 451 17.06 32.57 -14.40
N VAL A 452 17.50 33.74 -13.94
CA VAL A 452 17.37 34.18 -12.54
C VAL A 452 15.90 34.39 -12.14
N LEU A 453 15.03 34.82 -13.06
CA LEU A 453 13.62 35.05 -12.74
C LEU A 453 12.88 33.72 -12.52
N VAL A 454 13.21 32.72 -13.34
CA VAL A 454 12.68 31.36 -13.17
C VAL A 454 13.21 30.72 -11.89
N ALA A 455 14.50 30.89 -11.57
CA ALA A 455 15.06 30.40 -10.32
C ALA A 455 14.35 31.01 -9.10
N LYS A 456 14.16 32.34 -9.07
CA LYS A 456 13.39 33.04 -8.03
C LYS A 456 11.96 32.49 -7.90
N ALA A 457 11.27 32.25 -9.01
CA ALA A 457 9.93 31.65 -9.00
C ALA A 457 9.92 30.23 -8.41
N LEU A 458 10.90 29.39 -8.79
CA LEU A 458 11.06 28.04 -8.26
C LEU A 458 11.39 28.05 -6.76
N PHE A 459 12.25 28.95 -6.29
CA PHE A 459 12.53 29.11 -4.87
C PHE A 459 11.29 29.51 -4.06
N MET A 460 10.45 30.41 -4.59
CA MET A 460 9.16 30.73 -3.97
C MET A 460 8.22 29.52 -3.90
N MET A 461 8.17 28.71 -4.97
CA MET A 461 7.38 27.48 -4.99
C MET A 461 7.90 26.45 -3.99
N ALA A 462 9.22 26.24 -3.92
CA ALA A 462 9.86 25.33 -2.98
C ALA A 462 9.60 25.72 -1.52
N ASN A 463 9.68 27.02 -1.20
CA ASN A 463 9.36 27.53 0.13
C ASN A 463 7.88 27.28 0.49
N ALA A 464 6.96 27.55 -0.44
CA ALA A 464 5.53 27.28 -0.24
C ALA A 464 5.23 25.77 -0.10
N GLY A 465 6.02 24.92 -0.76
CA GLY A 465 5.97 23.46 -0.66
C GLY A 465 6.66 22.87 0.58
N GLY A 466 7.22 23.70 1.46
CA GLY A 466 7.83 23.23 2.72
C GLY A 466 9.17 22.52 2.55
N THR A 467 10.04 23.03 1.66
CA THR A 467 11.40 22.49 1.49
C THR A 467 12.20 22.43 2.80
N THR A 468 13.07 21.43 2.92
CA THR A 468 14.05 21.30 4.02
C THR A 468 15.24 22.24 3.85
N MET A 469 15.46 22.71 2.62
CA MET A 469 16.57 23.59 2.26
C MET A 469 16.28 25.03 2.71
N ARG A 470 17.33 25.75 3.09
CA ARG A 470 17.21 27.18 3.38
C ARG A 470 17.04 27.93 2.06
N VAL A 471 15.89 28.56 1.88
CA VAL A 471 15.70 29.57 0.83
C VAL A 471 16.12 30.91 1.40
N ASP A 472 17.16 31.51 0.86
CA ASP A 472 17.57 32.85 1.27
C ASP A 472 16.50 33.89 0.93
N ASP A 473 16.50 35.01 1.65
CA ASP A 473 15.56 36.11 1.40
C ASP A 473 15.68 36.56 -0.07
N LEU A 474 14.68 36.17 -0.87
CA LEU A 474 14.61 36.51 -2.29
C LEU A 474 14.38 38.01 -2.40
N ARG A 475 15.47 38.79 -2.51
CA ARG A 475 15.40 40.22 -2.80
C ARG A 475 14.87 40.39 -4.23
N LEU A 476 13.57 40.62 -4.35
CA LEU A 476 12.88 40.92 -5.60
C LEU A 476 12.83 42.44 -5.80
N ALA A 477 13.50 42.93 -6.84
CA ALA A 477 13.36 44.33 -7.22
C ALA A 477 11.89 44.60 -7.65
N PRO A 478 11.35 45.82 -7.45
CA PRO A 478 9.95 46.12 -7.78
C PRO A 478 9.53 45.75 -9.22
N ASN A 479 10.45 45.89 -10.18
CA ASN A 479 10.27 45.52 -11.58
C ASN A 479 10.26 43.99 -11.84
N GLU A 480 10.79 43.18 -10.93
CA GLU A 480 10.81 41.71 -11.02
C GLU A 480 9.58 41.06 -10.40
N GLN A 481 8.87 41.75 -9.48
CA GLN A 481 7.76 41.16 -8.72
C GLN A 481 6.61 40.67 -9.62
N GLY A 482 6.21 41.47 -10.62
CA GLY A 482 5.18 41.09 -11.59
C GLY A 482 5.57 39.85 -12.41
N PRO A 483 6.72 39.89 -13.11
CA PRO A 483 7.24 38.74 -13.86
C PRO A 483 7.38 37.45 -13.04
N VAL A 484 7.92 37.54 -11.82
CA VAL A 484 8.11 36.36 -10.96
C VAL A 484 6.76 35.78 -10.51
N ARG A 485 5.78 36.61 -10.17
CA ARG A 485 4.43 36.12 -9.83
C ARG A 485 3.75 35.42 -11.02
N ALA A 486 3.90 35.97 -12.22
CA ALA A 486 3.38 35.34 -13.44
C ALA A 486 4.05 33.98 -13.70
N LEU A 487 5.37 33.89 -13.48
CA LEU A 487 6.11 32.63 -13.57
C LEU A 487 5.67 31.61 -12.52
N VAL A 488 5.50 32.02 -11.26
CA VAL A 488 4.98 31.13 -10.21
C VAL A 488 3.60 30.59 -10.58
N ALA A 489 2.71 31.43 -11.12
CA ALA A 489 1.40 30.98 -11.59
C ALA A 489 1.53 29.95 -12.74
N ALA A 490 2.33 30.26 -13.77
CA ALA A 490 2.53 29.38 -14.91
C ALA A 490 3.18 28.04 -14.55
N LEU A 491 4.15 28.05 -13.63
CA LEU A 491 4.87 26.85 -13.19
C LEU A 491 4.05 25.96 -12.23
N ARG A 492 3.03 26.51 -11.57
CA ARG A 492 2.12 25.75 -10.68
C ARG A 492 1.03 24.99 -11.42
N GLU A 493 0.74 25.36 -12.67
CA GLU A 493 -0.23 24.64 -13.48
C GLU A 493 0.20 23.17 -13.62
N PRO A 494 -0.65 22.19 -13.25
CA PRO A 494 -0.30 20.77 -13.26
C PRO A 494 0.22 20.33 -14.64
N GLY A 495 1.42 19.75 -14.67
CA GLY A 495 2.04 19.25 -15.91
C GLY A 495 2.59 20.32 -16.87
N GLN A 496 2.60 21.60 -16.48
CA GLN A 496 3.10 22.69 -17.34
C GLN A 496 4.55 23.10 -17.05
N LEU A 497 5.12 22.70 -15.91
CA LEU A 497 6.46 23.14 -15.50
C LEU A 497 7.51 22.89 -16.58
N ARG A 498 7.61 21.66 -17.10
CA ARG A 498 8.60 21.32 -18.13
C ARG A 498 8.33 22.03 -19.46
N ALA A 499 7.07 22.23 -19.82
CA ALA A 499 6.68 22.96 -21.02
C ALA A 499 7.09 24.45 -20.94
N VAL A 500 6.86 25.10 -19.80
CA VAL A 500 7.28 26.49 -19.54
C VAL A 500 8.81 26.61 -19.59
N LEU A 501 9.54 25.66 -19.00
CA LEU A 501 11.00 25.63 -19.10
C LEU A 501 11.47 25.48 -20.55
N GLN A 502 10.83 24.61 -21.34
CA GLN A 502 11.17 24.42 -22.74
C GLN A 502 10.92 25.68 -23.58
N GLN A 503 9.77 26.34 -23.40
CA GLN A 503 9.43 27.59 -24.10
C GLN A 503 10.45 28.72 -23.81
N ARG A 504 11.02 28.73 -22.60
CA ARG A 504 12.07 29.68 -22.21
C ARG A 504 13.48 29.25 -22.61
N GLY A 505 13.63 28.14 -23.34
CA GLY A 505 14.95 27.62 -23.73
C GLY A 505 15.76 27.08 -22.54
N LEU A 506 15.11 26.71 -21.44
CA LEU A 506 15.73 26.18 -20.22
C LEU A 506 15.72 24.65 -20.17
N ALA A 507 15.41 24.00 -21.29
CA ALA A 507 15.56 22.56 -21.42
C ALA A 507 17.03 22.15 -21.17
N PRO A 508 17.26 20.99 -20.52
CA PRO A 508 18.62 20.50 -20.28
C PRO A 508 19.34 20.30 -21.62
N ALA A 509 20.62 20.67 -21.68
CA ALA A 509 21.44 20.43 -22.86
C ALA A 509 21.62 18.92 -23.04
N ALA A 510 21.51 18.40 -24.27
CA ALA A 510 21.79 16.99 -24.53
C ALA A 510 23.23 16.66 -24.11
N GLY A 511 23.38 15.94 -23.00
CA GLY A 511 24.69 15.55 -22.48
C GLY A 511 25.40 14.55 -23.41
N PRO A 512 26.73 14.37 -23.29
CA PRO A 512 27.43 13.33 -24.01
C PRO A 512 26.85 11.95 -23.62
N ALA A 513 26.66 11.08 -24.62
CA ALA A 513 26.16 9.72 -24.42
C ALA A 513 27.03 8.96 -23.39
N PRO A 514 26.44 8.11 -22.54
CA PRO A 514 27.20 7.37 -21.54
C PRO A 514 28.26 6.49 -22.21
N VAL A 515 29.50 6.58 -21.73
CA VAL A 515 30.58 5.69 -22.15
C VAL A 515 30.29 4.30 -21.58
N VAL A 516 29.85 3.40 -22.45
CA VAL A 516 29.55 2.00 -22.15
C VAL A 516 30.85 1.27 -21.80
N ARG A 517 30.98 0.78 -20.56
CA ARG A 517 31.91 -0.33 -20.28
C ARG A 517 31.17 -1.62 -20.60
N GLN A 518 31.51 -2.24 -21.74
CA GLN A 518 31.10 -3.62 -22.03
C GLN A 518 31.67 -4.53 -20.92
N ALA A 519 30.78 -5.12 -20.13
CA ALA A 519 31.13 -6.25 -19.29
C ALA A 519 31.56 -7.41 -20.21
N MET A 520 32.83 -7.79 -20.14
CA MET A 520 33.35 -9.01 -20.77
C MET A 520 32.57 -10.21 -20.22
N GLY A 521 31.76 -10.84 -21.07
CA GLY A 521 31.08 -12.08 -20.76
C GLY A 521 32.10 -13.21 -20.56
N GLY A 522 32.22 -13.70 -19.33
CA GLY A 522 32.92 -14.94 -19.03
C GLY A 522 32.08 -16.14 -19.46
N ALA A 523 32.36 -16.68 -20.65
CA ALA A 523 31.91 -18.00 -21.05
C ALA A 523 32.76 -19.06 -20.31
N ALA A 524 32.11 -19.85 -19.46
CA ALA A 524 32.69 -21.07 -18.92
C ALA A 524 32.58 -22.20 -19.95
N ALA A 525 33.71 -22.66 -20.47
CA ALA A 525 33.83 -23.96 -21.12
C ALA A 525 35.19 -24.57 -20.78
N ALA A 526 35.14 -25.75 -20.19
CA ALA A 526 36.28 -26.54 -19.76
C ALA A 526 36.91 -27.31 -20.93
N ALA A 527 38.24 -27.35 -20.99
CA ALA A 527 39.02 -28.45 -21.58
C ALA A 527 40.50 -28.38 -21.17
N THR A 528 40.89 -29.31 -20.30
CA THR A 528 42.09 -30.18 -20.33
C THR A 528 43.49 -29.65 -20.71
N THR A 529 44.38 -29.71 -19.71
CA THR A 529 45.78 -30.22 -19.69
C THR A 529 46.78 -29.84 -20.80
N GLY A 530 47.87 -29.17 -20.42
CA GLY A 530 49.11 -29.05 -21.20
C GLY A 530 50.25 -28.30 -20.48
N MET A 531 51.35 -29.00 -20.24
CA MET A 531 52.63 -28.64 -19.58
C MET A 531 53.35 -27.37 -20.10
N GLY A 532 53.86 -26.53 -19.16
CA GLY A 532 55.02 -25.56 -19.10
C GLY A 532 55.76 -24.94 -20.32
N PRO A 533 56.83 -24.13 -20.12
CA PRO A 533 57.13 -23.14 -19.06
C PRO A 533 57.71 -21.78 -19.57
N ALA A 534 57.95 -20.85 -18.62
CA ALA A 534 58.95 -19.76 -18.58
C ALA A 534 58.80 -18.49 -19.47
N ALA A 535 58.78 -17.30 -18.83
CA ALA A 535 59.95 -16.39 -18.71
C ALA A 535 59.59 -14.92 -18.34
N ALA A 536 60.24 -14.46 -17.26
CA ALA A 536 60.96 -13.19 -17.09
C ALA A 536 60.25 -11.82 -16.90
N ALA A 537 60.73 -11.17 -15.82
CA ALA A 537 61.13 -9.76 -15.67
C ALA A 537 60.17 -8.78 -14.98
N ALA A 538 60.51 -8.48 -13.71
CA ALA A 538 60.18 -7.25 -12.98
C ALA A 538 61.02 -6.06 -13.50
N PRO A 539 60.85 -4.80 -13.03
CA PRO A 539 61.22 -4.45 -11.65
C PRO A 539 60.30 -3.47 -10.89
N SER A 540 60.51 -3.54 -9.59
CA SER A 540 60.15 -2.68 -8.46
C SER A 540 60.27 -1.17 -8.65
N GLY A 541 59.32 -0.43 -8.04
CA GLY A 541 59.45 0.99 -7.72
C GLY A 541 58.64 1.36 -6.48
N THR A 542 59.30 1.47 -5.33
CA THR A 542 58.80 2.07 -4.08
C THR A 542 58.68 3.59 -4.20
N PRO A 543 57.66 4.25 -3.62
CA PRO A 543 57.71 5.67 -3.31
C PRO A 543 57.95 5.95 -1.81
N PRO A 544 58.55 7.10 -1.46
CA PRO A 544 59.19 7.33 -0.17
C PRO A 544 58.26 7.94 0.90
N SER A 545 58.67 7.71 2.14
CA SER A 545 58.25 8.37 3.36
C SER A 545 58.56 9.88 3.34
N ARG A 546 57.63 10.70 3.85
CA ARG A 546 57.92 12.08 4.27
C ARG A 546 57.46 12.31 5.70
N SER A 547 58.45 12.71 6.48
CA SER A 547 58.48 13.03 7.89
C SER A 547 57.72 14.32 8.22
N ARG A 548 57.06 14.29 9.38
CA ARG A 548 56.59 15.46 10.13
C ARG A 548 57.73 16.45 10.36
N GLN A 549 57.43 17.73 10.18
CA GLN A 549 58.24 18.80 10.74
C GLN A 549 57.32 19.72 11.55
N ARG A 550 57.68 19.84 12.81
CA ARG A 550 57.10 20.64 13.90
C ARG A 550 57.68 22.04 13.79
N VAL A 551 56.84 23.06 13.92
CA VAL A 551 57.25 24.43 14.25
C VAL A 551 56.29 24.90 15.32
N ASP A 552 56.85 25.09 16.52
CA ASP A 552 56.26 25.81 17.63
C ASP A 552 56.41 27.32 17.37
N ASP A 553 55.49 28.15 17.87
CA ASP A 553 55.75 29.40 18.60
C ASP A 553 54.45 30.20 18.78
N ASP A 554 53.99 30.16 20.03
CA ASP A 554 53.66 31.28 20.92
C ASP A 554 52.48 32.24 20.70
N GLU A 555 51.86 32.45 21.86
CA GLU A 555 50.68 33.19 22.26
C GLU A 555 50.92 34.71 22.27
N ASP A 556 49.84 35.49 22.21
CA ASP A 556 49.64 36.67 23.07
C ASP A 556 48.20 37.20 22.97
N GLU A 557 47.46 37.00 24.08
CA GLU A 557 46.62 37.92 24.85
C GLU A 557 45.62 38.85 24.10
N GLU A 558 44.30 38.68 24.23
CA GLU A 558 43.41 38.86 25.41
C GLU A 558 42.92 40.31 25.58
N SER A 559 41.61 40.55 25.41
CA SER A 559 40.77 41.25 26.42
C SER A 559 39.32 41.47 25.95
N ASP A 560 38.49 40.62 26.53
CA ASP A 560 37.09 40.75 26.90
C ASP A 560 36.48 42.16 27.07
N ALA A 561 35.21 42.29 26.65
CA ALA A 561 34.11 42.55 27.59
C ALA A 561 32.71 42.31 26.98
N LEU A 562 32.10 41.17 27.35
CA LEU A 562 30.77 41.02 28.01
C LEU A 562 29.57 41.84 27.45
N ARG A 563 28.37 41.32 27.13
CA ARG A 563 27.59 40.15 27.59
C ARG A 563 26.30 40.02 26.74
N GLY A 564 25.78 38.79 26.58
CA GLY A 564 24.32 38.55 26.40
C GLY A 564 23.85 37.32 25.58
N HIS A 565 23.82 36.14 26.22
CA HIS A 565 22.94 34.93 26.10
C HIS A 565 22.17 34.60 24.78
N GLN A 566 21.87 33.35 24.36
CA GLN A 566 22.01 31.95 24.84
C GLN A 566 21.56 31.01 23.68
N GLY A 567 22.08 29.78 23.61
CA GLY A 567 21.61 28.74 22.68
C GLY A 567 22.49 27.47 22.71
N THR A 568 22.21 26.59 23.66
CA THR A 568 23.00 25.45 24.16
C THR A 568 23.33 24.33 23.14
N GLY A 569 24.62 24.09 22.89
CA GLY A 569 25.14 22.84 22.33
C GLY A 569 25.67 21.93 23.45
N VAL A 570 25.01 20.79 23.68
CA VAL A 570 25.40 19.80 24.70
C VAL A 570 26.54 18.94 24.15
N SER A 571 27.77 19.14 24.64
CA SER A 571 28.88 18.20 24.41
C SER A 571 28.79 17.03 25.39
N MET A 572 28.17 15.93 24.95
CA MET A 572 28.11 14.69 25.73
C MET A 572 29.49 14.01 25.70
N HIS A 573 30.20 14.09 26.82
CA HIS A 573 31.50 13.42 27.01
C HIS A 573 31.33 11.89 26.91
N TRP A 574 32.18 11.22 26.13
CA TRP A 574 32.18 9.76 25.84
C TRP A 574 32.02 8.83 27.06
N GLY A 575 32.33 9.29 28.28
CA GLY A 575 32.08 8.53 29.52
C GLY A 575 30.58 8.32 29.83
N HIS A 576 29.72 9.26 29.45
CA HIS A 576 28.25 9.13 29.60
C HIS A 576 27.68 8.11 28.63
N LEU A 577 28.24 8.02 27.43
CA LEU A 577 27.87 7.02 26.43
C LEU A 577 28.22 5.61 26.92
N ALA A 578 29.42 5.43 27.49
CA ALA A 578 29.86 4.15 28.05
C ALA A 578 29.00 3.70 29.23
N LEU A 579 28.53 4.65 30.06
CA LEU A 579 27.68 4.32 31.21
C LEU A 579 26.22 4.05 30.82
N MET A 580 25.69 4.77 29.82
CA MET A 580 24.39 4.48 29.22
C MET A 580 24.36 3.09 28.58
N VAL A 581 25.43 2.67 27.93
CA VAL A 581 25.60 1.30 27.39
C VAL A 581 25.65 0.27 28.53
N GLY A 582 26.29 0.61 29.67
CA GLY A 582 26.29 -0.22 30.87
C GLY A 582 24.89 -0.44 31.45
N ILE A 583 24.08 0.62 31.56
CA ILE A 583 22.71 0.55 32.06
C ILE A 583 21.79 -0.18 31.07
N ALA A 584 21.92 0.09 29.77
CA ALA A 584 21.15 -0.58 28.71
C ALA A 584 21.41 -2.10 28.69
N ASN A 585 22.66 -2.52 28.94
CA ASN A 585 23.00 -3.93 29.04
C ASN A 585 22.43 -4.60 30.30
N VAL A 586 22.25 -3.88 31.41
CA VAL A 586 21.58 -4.42 32.61
C VAL A 586 20.09 -4.65 32.35
N VAL A 587 19.44 -3.74 31.62
CA VAL A 587 18.03 -3.92 31.19
C VAL A 587 17.91 -5.16 30.28
N LEU A 588 18.88 -5.38 29.39
CA LEU A 588 18.97 -6.58 28.55
C LEU A 588 19.20 -7.87 29.36
N VAL A 589 20.01 -7.82 30.42
CA VAL A 589 20.24 -8.97 31.33
C VAL A 589 18.98 -9.33 32.12
N ILE A 590 18.18 -8.34 32.54
CA ILE A 590 16.89 -8.59 33.20
C ILE A 590 15.86 -9.16 32.20
N ALA A 591 15.92 -8.73 30.94
CA ALA A 591 15.06 -9.25 29.87
C ALA A 591 15.42 -10.67 29.41
N PHE A 592 16.67 -11.11 29.61
CA PHE A 592 17.17 -12.44 29.21
C PHE A 592 17.42 -13.37 30.41
N PHE A 593 16.36 -13.74 31.12
CA PHE A 593 16.35 -14.94 31.95
C PHE A 593 15.33 -15.97 31.42
N LYS A 594 15.73 -16.67 30.36
CA LYS A 594 15.34 -18.07 30.09
C LYS A 594 16.57 -18.97 30.35
N PRO A 595 16.41 -20.17 30.92
CA PRO A 595 17.52 -20.94 31.49
C PRO A 595 18.29 -21.72 30.42
N GLY A 596 19.62 -21.57 30.40
CA GLY A 596 20.52 -22.49 29.67
C GLY A 596 21.49 -21.84 28.68
N ALA A 597 22.54 -21.20 29.18
CA ALA A 597 23.89 -21.08 28.58
C ALA A 597 24.76 -20.33 29.61
N SER A 598 26.05 -20.67 29.72
CA SER A 598 26.88 -20.49 30.92
C SER A 598 26.99 -19.03 31.43
N PHE A 599 26.07 -18.68 32.33
CA PHE A 599 26.00 -17.45 33.15
C PHE A 599 27.37 -16.94 33.65
N ARG A 600 28.32 -17.85 33.92
CA ARG A 600 29.67 -17.54 34.38
C ARG A 600 30.56 -16.83 33.34
N MET A 601 30.42 -17.15 32.04
CA MET A 601 31.23 -16.52 30.98
C MET A 601 30.78 -15.08 30.68
N GLY A 602 29.47 -14.84 30.67
CA GLY A 602 28.92 -13.49 30.56
C GLY A 602 29.38 -12.61 31.72
N LEU A 603 29.30 -13.12 32.95
CA LEU A 603 29.68 -12.38 34.15
C LEU A 603 31.16 -11.92 34.15
N MET A 604 32.08 -12.74 33.65
CA MET A 604 33.50 -12.39 33.54
C MET A 604 33.76 -11.30 32.48
N ALA A 605 33.11 -11.38 31.32
CA ALA A 605 33.23 -10.35 30.28
C ALA A 605 32.72 -8.99 30.78
N PHE A 606 31.62 -8.99 31.56
CA PHE A 606 31.07 -7.75 32.15
C PHE A 606 31.97 -7.14 33.22
N GLY A 607 32.58 -7.95 34.09
CA GLY A 607 33.54 -7.45 35.09
C GLY A 607 34.74 -6.75 34.45
N LEU A 608 35.22 -7.27 33.32
CA LEU A 608 36.38 -6.70 32.61
C LEU A 608 36.05 -5.34 31.98
N VAL A 609 34.84 -5.19 31.43
CA VAL A 609 34.33 -3.90 30.93
C VAL A 609 34.16 -2.88 32.06
N GLY A 610 33.62 -3.31 33.20
CA GLY A 610 33.47 -2.48 34.41
C GLY A 610 34.81 -1.97 34.95
N ALA A 611 35.82 -2.85 35.00
CA ALA A 611 37.18 -2.49 35.44
C ALA A 611 37.84 -1.43 34.54
N VAL A 612 37.70 -1.57 33.21
CA VAL A 612 38.25 -0.60 32.25
C VAL A 612 37.52 0.75 32.35
N GLY A 613 36.19 0.73 32.50
CA GLY A 613 35.39 1.95 32.70
C GLY A 613 35.79 2.69 33.98
N ALA A 614 35.95 1.97 35.10
CA ALA A 614 36.36 2.55 36.37
C ALA A 614 37.79 3.11 36.35
N TRP A 615 38.74 2.39 35.72
CA TRP A 615 40.13 2.85 35.57
C TRP A 615 40.25 4.15 34.78
N ARG A 616 39.44 4.29 33.72
CA ARG A 616 39.43 5.49 32.88
C ARG A 616 38.79 6.67 33.60
N THR A 617 37.62 6.46 34.21
CA THR A 617 36.88 7.51 34.93
C THR A 617 37.65 8.04 36.13
N THR A 618 38.34 7.18 36.88
CA THR A 618 39.21 7.62 37.99
C THR A 618 40.48 8.34 37.52
N GLY A 619 40.88 8.16 36.25
CA GLY A 619 41.93 8.95 35.62
C GLY A 619 41.51 10.38 35.36
N ASP A 620 40.26 10.57 34.93
CA ASP A 620 39.68 11.91 34.69
C ASP A 620 39.42 12.68 36.01
N LEU A 621 39.52 12.00 37.17
CA LEU A 621 39.36 12.58 38.51
C LEU A 621 40.70 12.84 39.22
N ASP A 622 41.83 12.68 38.52
CA ASP A 622 43.21 12.85 39.04
C ASP A 622 43.61 11.92 40.21
N TRP A 623 43.05 10.71 40.27
CA TRP A 623 43.42 9.77 41.34
C TRP A 623 44.80 9.15 41.11
N SER A 624 45.51 8.84 42.20
CA SER A 624 46.82 8.19 42.12
C SER A 624 46.74 6.82 41.41
N PRO A 625 47.79 6.38 40.70
CA PRO A 625 47.77 5.12 39.95
C PRO A 625 47.41 3.90 40.80
N LEU A 626 47.81 3.91 42.08
CA LEU A 626 47.51 2.84 43.03
C LEU A 626 46.04 2.84 43.45
N ALA A 627 45.43 4.01 43.66
CA ALA A 627 44.00 4.11 43.95
C ALA A 627 43.15 3.68 42.74
N ARG A 628 43.57 4.02 41.52
CA ARG A 628 42.91 3.60 40.28
C ARG A 628 42.92 2.08 40.11
N ALA A 629 44.03 1.42 40.44
CA ALA A 629 44.16 -0.04 40.37
C ALA A 629 43.22 -0.76 41.32
N VAL A 630 43.14 -0.28 42.57
CA VAL A 630 42.26 -0.84 43.58
C VAL A 630 40.79 -0.71 43.16
N VAL A 631 40.40 0.45 42.64
CA VAL A 631 39.01 0.69 42.21
C VAL A 631 38.64 -0.12 40.97
N ALA A 632 39.55 -0.27 40.00
CA ALA A 632 39.33 -1.11 38.83
C ALA A 632 39.19 -2.60 39.20
N LEU A 633 39.98 -3.08 40.17
CA LEU A 633 39.87 -4.45 40.69
C LEU A 633 38.54 -4.68 41.42
N LEU A 634 38.09 -3.72 42.23
CA LEU A 634 36.77 -3.77 42.87
C LEU A 634 35.64 -3.71 41.84
N ALA A 635 35.83 -2.95 40.75
CA ALA A 635 34.88 -2.84 39.65
C ALA A 635 34.76 -4.12 38.80
N ALA A 636 35.75 -5.02 38.86
CA ALA A 636 35.71 -6.31 38.19
C ALA A 636 34.78 -7.33 38.88
N ILE A 637 34.39 -7.09 40.14
CA ILE A 637 33.50 -7.97 40.90
C ILE A 637 32.05 -7.53 40.63
N PRO A 638 31.17 -8.35 40.03
CA PRO A 638 29.92 -7.88 39.41
C PRO A 638 29.00 -7.02 40.30
N LEU A 639 28.69 -7.46 41.52
CA LEU A 639 27.80 -6.72 42.42
C LEU A 639 28.49 -5.53 43.10
N VAL A 640 29.79 -5.66 43.39
CA VAL A 640 30.59 -4.57 43.98
C VAL A 640 30.88 -3.50 42.93
N GLY A 641 31.13 -3.91 41.69
CA GLY A 641 31.44 -3.04 40.58
C GLY A 641 30.26 -2.20 40.11
N MET A 642 29.03 -2.69 40.22
CA MET A 642 27.84 -1.84 40.06
C MET A 642 27.83 -0.70 41.07
N ALA A 643 28.06 -0.97 42.36
CA ALA A 643 28.06 0.06 43.39
C ALA A 643 29.19 1.07 43.17
N VAL A 644 30.40 0.58 42.84
CA VAL A 644 31.58 1.41 42.57
C VAL A 644 31.37 2.32 41.35
N CYS A 645 30.90 1.77 40.22
CA CYS A 645 30.65 2.56 39.01
C CYS A 645 29.54 3.61 39.21
N THR A 646 28.49 3.27 39.97
CA THR A 646 27.39 4.21 40.28
C THR A 646 27.88 5.35 41.17
N LEU A 647 28.70 5.06 42.18
CA LEU A 647 29.32 6.07 43.05
C LEU A 647 30.30 6.98 42.29
N LEU A 648 31.09 6.41 41.39
CA LEU A 648 32.00 7.18 40.53
C LEU A 648 31.24 8.12 39.59
N LEU A 649 30.13 7.65 39.01
CA LEU A 649 29.27 8.52 38.19
C LEU A 649 28.69 9.67 39.02
N PHE A 650 28.19 9.38 40.22
CA PHE A 650 27.62 10.41 41.09
C PHE A 650 28.67 11.45 41.49
N LYS A 651 29.90 11.01 41.79
CA LYS A 651 31.03 11.89 42.08
C LYS A 651 31.40 12.75 40.87
N ALA A 652 31.53 12.15 39.69
CA ALA A 652 31.83 12.86 38.45
C ALA A 652 30.75 13.88 38.05
N MET A 653 29.47 13.60 38.34
CA MET A 653 28.38 14.57 38.14
C MET A 653 28.40 15.70 39.16
N ARG A 654 28.85 15.44 40.39
CA ARG A 654 28.92 16.43 41.46
C ARG A 654 30.09 17.40 41.29
N GLU A 655 31.23 16.95 40.77
CA GLU A 655 32.39 17.81 40.50
C GLU A 655 32.23 18.66 39.22
N ARG A 656 31.20 18.38 38.39
CA ARG A 656 30.81 19.19 37.22
C ARG A 656 29.76 20.28 37.51
N ARG A 657 29.24 20.35 38.73
CA ARG A 657 28.37 21.44 39.22
C ARG A 657 29.17 22.34 40.15
#